data_AF-J0SN11-F1
#
_entry.id   AF-J0SN11-F1
#
_cell.length_a   1.000
_cell.length_b   1.000
_cell.length_c   1.000
_cell.angle_alpha   90.00
_cell.angle_beta   90.00
_cell.angle_gamma   90.00
#
_symmetry.space_group_name_H-M   'P 1'
#
loop_
_entity.id
_entity.type
_entity.pdbx_description
1 polymer ?
#
loop_
_entity_poly.entity_id
_entity_poly.type
_entity_poly.pdbx_seq_one_letter_code
_entity_poly.pdbx_strand_id
1 'polypeptide(L)'
;MAPRSLTIIDVAGRRVTPFPADRVPRGAELVRVGRARNLGDAIRRAYAQGAPFASEPWWWILHDDSAPEPECLSELVQAGTVGKTVGAVGVKQLSWDGSRLLELGIFATASARRLERIGDDEIDQGQYDGTTDVLGVGTAGMFLRAEAYDAIGGFDPALGPFGDGLDMGRRLHLAGYRVIVAPRARVRHARTSMTPGIDPTQASALWEDADSPEAVARLASAQAKSFRRRRSAQMYNWCKAVPALALPFLALWLLLWTPARALGRFVTGRATLALPEIAALLSLMAATPRLLAGRARAAQSRTVPRSSLRALEIAPAALRKEPAGEEEDDNGERIDPLVVASMRSYRIRSASTGLALLIVTSMIAGLQWWGAASGLVGGAWVSLPASWWDLWSAAWAGWIPGGDGYAGGADPLTVLMALLSAPVAPLGVTPGAVATFLLVASSPLAAMAAWVPTRCLTTSLRVRFLVSLAWALSPALLMSAAHGVLAGTLAHVALPILAAYCVSAVAPLMVASASGVEAAPTNPRGVNAGCAGLAVLVLACCAPWTLPLSVAALMWSSRRRSIVALPAAVVVAPTYLSILVHPSAWVALTSTTGGVHAYTRASSWFAFLGMPAAPQSTLDLIASGVLGGGVALLALLAVARHRTTALVTALSAALVAALCGWAASHVGVGLDGALVASAWTSPAFSVSFGLLLLAASQLIAPMKDEDGERLAWDASVSVLRRGGTTLLALILVGIGATQSAVSFATRGDASDTPTYALAQRETVSPVATPIISAVGSQAQRSSRAGRVLVLDGDPTNGTVNAALWRGNGRSLTDASPAVRALALSHARAGAITGTLDDPATASLAQAAYTLVVYPDDATVATLAAHDVDTILVPYGASGAQALAFGLDRAGGLEKVGTTNSGIVWRVRPSALKPSRVRVESSGGITTDVGSSQLRVDGNVDASGTLVLAERADSGWRASVDGVALTPTDPVDGWAQAFDMPAAGHLTVTYSAWWIIPWRVGAGICLVVVAASALSVWRKR
;
A
#
# COMPACT_ATOMS: atom_id res chain seq x y z
N MET A 1 31.35 -44.94 -34.98
CA MET A 1 32.67 -44.58 -34.42
C MET A 1 32.70 -45.02 -32.97
N ALA A 2 33.78 -45.63 -32.48
CA ALA A 2 33.88 -46.08 -31.07
C ALA A 2 34.85 -45.17 -30.28
N PRO A 3 34.62 -44.94 -28.97
CA PRO A 3 35.56 -44.24 -28.12
C PRO A 3 36.84 -45.07 -27.95
N ARG A 4 37.99 -44.39 -27.81
CA ARG A 4 39.29 -45.04 -27.63
C ARG A 4 39.44 -45.70 -26.26
N SER A 5 38.83 -45.10 -25.24
CA SER A 5 38.74 -45.65 -23.89
C SER A 5 37.41 -45.24 -23.25
N LEU A 6 36.91 -46.05 -22.32
CA LEU A 6 35.72 -45.74 -21.52
C LEU A 6 36.11 -45.78 -20.05
N THR A 7 35.95 -44.67 -19.34
CA THR A 7 36.22 -44.58 -17.90
C THR A 7 34.93 -44.39 -17.12
N ILE A 8 34.63 -45.31 -16.20
CA ILE A 8 33.52 -45.21 -15.25
C ILE A 8 34.08 -44.61 -13.96
N ILE A 9 33.63 -43.40 -13.61
CA ILE A 9 34.05 -42.72 -12.38
C ILE A 9 33.06 -43.04 -11.25
N ASP A 10 33.46 -43.90 -10.33
CA ASP A 10 32.64 -44.28 -9.18
C ASP A 10 32.79 -43.28 -8.02
N VAL A 11 31.68 -42.60 -7.71
CA VAL A 11 31.56 -41.58 -6.67
C VAL A 11 31.01 -42.13 -5.34
N ALA A 12 31.09 -43.44 -5.14
CA ALA A 12 30.61 -44.16 -3.97
C ALA A 12 30.88 -43.44 -2.64
N GLY A 13 29.89 -43.48 -1.75
CA GLY A 13 29.92 -42.78 -0.48
C GLY A 13 29.11 -43.45 0.60
N ARG A 14 28.88 -42.76 1.73
CA ARG A 14 28.16 -43.33 2.89
C ARG A 14 26.69 -43.72 2.61
N ARG A 15 26.13 -43.26 1.50
CA ARG A 15 24.71 -43.44 1.10
C ARG A 15 24.55 -43.84 -0.38
N VAL A 16 25.65 -44.04 -1.10
CA VAL A 16 25.65 -44.42 -2.52
C VAL A 16 26.45 -45.70 -2.60
N THR A 17 25.79 -46.78 -3.02
CA THR A 17 26.42 -48.08 -3.19
C THR A 17 27.50 -48.00 -4.27
N PRO A 18 28.68 -48.61 -4.05
CA PRO A 18 29.73 -48.62 -5.05
C PRO A 18 29.27 -49.30 -6.33
N PHE A 19 29.81 -48.88 -7.47
CA PHE A 19 29.50 -49.53 -8.73
C PHE A 19 30.01 -50.99 -8.71
N PRO A 20 29.16 -51.97 -9.06
CA PRO A 20 29.52 -53.38 -9.06
C PRO A 20 30.59 -53.66 -10.12
N ALA A 21 31.73 -54.21 -9.68
CA ALA A 21 32.89 -54.44 -10.54
C ALA A 21 32.60 -55.48 -11.65
N ASP A 22 31.69 -56.41 -11.39
CA ASP A 22 31.19 -57.42 -12.32
C ASP A 22 30.34 -56.85 -13.48
N ARG A 23 29.84 -55.61 -13.34
CA ARG A 23 29.07 -54.92 -14.39
C ARG A 23 29.91 -53.98 -15.26
N VAL A 24 31.22 -53.93 -15.07
CA VAL A 24 32.11 -53.11 -15.90
C VAL A 24 32.23 -53.75 -17.28
N PRO A 25 31.85 -53.07 -18.37
CA PRO A 25 31.96 -53.62 -19.72
C PRO A 25 33.41 -53.95 -20.10
N ARG A 26 33.61 -54.97 -20.95
CA ARG A 26 34.95 -55.30 -21.47
C ARG A 26 35.53 -54.08 -22.22
N GLY A 27 36.73 -53.64 -21.84
CA GLY A 27 37.39 -52.46 -22.38
C GLY A 27 37.07 -51.14 -21.67
N ALA A 28 36.22 -51.16 -20.63
CA ALA A 28 36.00 -50.03 -19.74
C ALA A 28 36.85 -50.15 -18.46
N GLU A 29 37.30 -49.02 -17.93
CA GLU A 29 38.05 -48.95 -16.69
C GLU A 29 37.25 -48.26 -15.58
N LEU A 30 37.27 -48.83 -14.38
CA LEU A 30 36.58 -48.31 -13.21
C LEU A 30 37.55 -47.52 -12.31
N VAL A 31 37.32 -46.21 -12.17
CA VAL A 31 38.12 -45.32 -11.32
C VAL A 31 37.30 -44.91 -10.10
N ARG A 32 37.73 -45.32 -8.91
CA ARG A 32 37.03 -45.03 -7.66
C ARG A 32 37.59 -43.75 -7.01
N VAL A 33 36.85 -42.65 -7.10
CA VAL A 33 37.24 -41.34 -6.54
C VAL A 33 36.66 -41.05 -5.15
N GLY A 34 35.76 -41.92 -4.68
CA GLY A 34 35.07 -41.79 -3.39
C GLY A 34 34.06 -40.65 -3.38
N ARG A 35 33.78 -40.07 -2.19
CA ARG A 35 32.74 -39.05 -1.95
C ARG A 35 33.01 -37.73 -2.70
N ALA A 36 32.77 -37.72 -4.01
CA ALA A 36 32.75 -36.51 -4.83
C ALA A 36 31.50 -35.70 -4.53
N ARG A 37 31.62 -34.36 -4.51
CA ARG A 37 30.50 -33.45 -4.19
C ARG A 37 29.58 -33.20 -5.38
N ASN A 38 30.13 -33.25 -6.59
CA ASN A 38 29.48 -32.99 -7.87
C ASN A 38 30.32 -33.61 -9.00
N LEU A 39 29.79 -33.57 -10.23
CA LEU A 39 30.45 -34.06 -11.45
C LEU A 39 31.87 -33.48 -11.62
N GLY A 40 32.01 -32.16 -11.45
CA GLY A 40 33.31 -31.49 -11.58
C GLY A 40 34.37 -31.95 -10.58
N ASP A 41 33.98 -32.21 -9.33
CA ASP A 41 34.87 -32.80 -8.32
C ASP A 41 35.24 -34.25 -8.65
N ALA A 42 34.31 -35.03 -9.21
CA ALA A 42 34.57 -36.40 -9.65
C ALA A 42 35.59 -36.44 -10.79
N ILE A 43 35.40 -35.63 -11.84
CA ILE A 43 36.31 -35.53 -12.98
C ILE A 43 37.69 -35.04 -12.52
N ARG A 44 37.75 -33.98 -11.71
CA ARG A 44 39.02 -33.45 -11.20
C ARG A 44 39.82 -34.50 -10.42
N ARG A 45 39.15 -35.29 -9.57
CA ARG A 45 39.83 -36.35 -8.80
C ARG A 45 40.29 -37.49 -9.69
N ALA A 46 39.47 -37.92 -10.64
CA ALA A 46 39.87 -38.97 -11.59
C ALA A 46 41.04 -38.51 -12.47
N TYR A 47 41.01 -37.26 -12.94
CA TYR A 47 42.10 -36.64 -13.67
C TYR A 47 43.39 -36.58 -12.83
N ALA A 48 43.30 -36.16 -11.56
CA ALA A 48 44.45 -36.14 -10.65
C ALA A 48 44.99 -37.54 -10.29
N GLN A 49 44.18 -38.60 -10.42
CA GLN A 49 44.59 -40.00 -10.25
C GLN A 49 45.21 -40.60 -11.53
N GLY A 50 45.30 -39.85 -12.63
CA GLY A 50 45.85 -40.33 -13.89
C GLY A 50 44.92 -41.31 -14.62
N ALA A 51 43.60 -41.11 -14.52
CA ALA A 51 42.63 -41.93 -15.25
C ALA A 51 42.89 -41.94 -16.77
N PRO A 52 42.53 -43.01 -17.51
CA PRO A 52 42.88 -43.17 -18.93
C PRO A 52 42.43 -42.03 -19.85
N PHE A 53 41.29 -41.41 -19.56
CA PHE A 53 40.81 -40.28 -20.35
C PHE A 53 41.74 -39.05 -20.26
N ALA A 54 42.55 -38.92 -19.20
CA ALA A 54 43.41 -37.76 -18.97
C ALA A 54 44.50 -37.59 -20.04
N SER A 55 44.93 -38.68 -20.70
CA SER A 55 45.88 -38.65 -21.81
C SER A 55 45.24 -38.40 -23.18
N GLU A 56 43.91 -38.39 -23.27
CA GLU A 56 43.20 -38.20 -24.54
C GLU A 56 42.88 -36.71 -24.77
N PRO A 57 42.94 -36.22 -26.03
CA PRO A 57 42.74 -34.80 -26.35
C PRO A 57 41.30 -34.33 -26.20
N TRP A 58 40.33 -35.26 -26.20
CA TRP A 58 38.90 -34.97 -26.10
C TRP A 58 38.22 -35.93 -25.12
N TRP A 59 37.33 -35.40 -24.29
CA TRP A 59 36.59 -36.13 -23.28
C TRP A 59 35.10 -36.07 -23.60
N TRP A 60 34.46 -37.23 -23.74
CA TRP A 60 33.01 -37.32 -23.88
C TRP A 60 32.38 -37.62 -22.53
N ILE A 61 31.69 -36.63 -21.96
CA ILE A 61 31.08 -36.70 -20.64
C ILE A 61 29.64 -37.19 -20.79
N LEU A 62 29.36 -38.37 -20.24
CA LEU A 62 28.02 -38.93 -20.15
C LEU A 62 27.61 -39.06 -18.69
N HIS A 63 26.38 -38.68 -18.38
CA HIS A 63 25.80 -38.94 -17.06
C HIS A 63 25.32 -40.40 -16.99
N ASP A 64 25.07 -40.89 -15.78
CA ASP A 64 24.47 -42.21 -15.51
C ASP A 64 23.04 -42.34 -16.03
N ASP A 65 22.39 -41.22 -16.37
CA ASP A 65 21.04 -41.12 -16.90
C ASP A 65 20.98 -40.62 -18.36
N SER A 66 22.06 -40.84 -19.12
CA SER A 66 22.19 -40.49 -20.54
C SER A 66 22.30 -41.74 -21.43
N ALA A 67 21.53 -41.76 -22.52
CA ALA A 67 21.58 -42.79 -23.56
C ALA A 67 21.85 -42.15 -24.93
N PRO A 68 23.10 -42.17 -25.44
CA PRO A 68 23.44 -41.60 -26.74
C PRO A 68 22.95 -42.46 -27.92
N GLU A 69 22.57 -41.82 -29.03
CA GLU A 69 22.24 -42.52 -30.28
C GLU A 69 23.52 -43.04 -30.99
N PRO A 70 23.42 -44.08 -31.85
CA PRO A 70 24.58 -44.75 -32.43
C PRO A 70 25.58 -43.83 -33.16
N GLU A 71 25.08 -42.82 -33.89
CA GLU A 71 25.89 -41.87 -34.64
C GLU A 71 26.35 -40.65 -33.81
N CYS A 72 25.95 -40.54 -32.54
CA CYS A 72 26.16 -39.34 -31.72
C CYS A 72 27.66 -38.97 -31.60
N LEU A 73 28.53 -39.94 -31.37
CA LEU A 73 29.97 -39.66 -31.21
C LEU A 73 30.61 -39.23 -32.53
N SER A 74 30.22 -39.81 -33.66
CA SER A 74 30.74 -39.40 -34.98
C SER A 74 30.36 -37.95 -35.29
N GLU A 75 29.12 -37.56 -35.02
CA GLU A 75 28.65 -36.18 -35.24
C GLU A 75 29.36 -35.18 -34.32
N LEU A 76 29.62 -35.55 -33.06
CA LEU A 76 30.39 -34.71 -32.11
C LEU A 76 31.83 -34.50 -32.56
N VAL A 77 32.51 -35.56 -33.02
CA VAL A 77 33.89 -35.48 -33.51
C VAL A 77 33.94 -34.65 -34.80
N GLN A 78 32.98 -34.86 -35.71
CA GLN A 78 32.89 -34.07 -36.94
C GLN A 78 32.72 -32.58 -36.62
N ALA A 79 31.81 -32.21 -35.71
CA ALA A 79 31.62 -30.83 -35.30
C ALA A 79 32.85 -30.24 -34.57
N GLY A 80 33.47 -31.01 -33.68
CA GLY A 80 34.60 -30.56 -32.86
C GLY A 80 35.90 -30.37 -33.64
N THR A 81 36.12 -31.13 -34.70
CA THR A 81 37.35 -31.09 -35.50
C THR A 81 37.37 -29.98 -36.56
N VAL A 82 36.22 -29.35 -36.85
CA VAL A 82 36.07 -28.26 -37.82
C VAL A 82 36.87 -27.00 -37.45
N GLY A 83 37.20 -26.80 -36.16
CA GLY A 83 37.91 -25.60 -35.72
C GLY A 83 38.86 -25.81 -34.55
N LYS A 84 40.10 -25.31 -34.68
CA LYS A 84 41.13 -25.34 -33.60
C LYS A 84 40.74 -24.54 -32.35
N THR A 85 39.72 -23.70 -32.40
CA THR A 85 39.25 -22.91 -31.26
C THR A 85 38.06 -23.54 -30.53
N VAL A 86 37.52 -24.66 -31.00
CA VAL A 86 36.39 -25.34 -30.32
C VAL A 86 36.87 -25.95 -29.01
N GLY A 87 36.36 -25.43 -27.89
CA GLY A 87 36.67 -25.92 -26.55
C GLY A 87 35.67 -26.96 -26.04
N ALA A 88 34.40 -26.85 -26.44
CA ALA A 88 33.36 -27.81 -26.08
C ALA A 88 32.26 -27.89 -27.16
N VAL A 89 31.73 -29.09 -27.36
CA VAL A 89 30.58 -29.38 -28.24
C VAL A 89 29.45 -29.99 -27.40
N GLY A 90 28.25 -29.42 -27.51
CA GLY A 90 27.04 -29.95 -26.89
C GLY A 90 26.24 -30.83 -27.84
N VAL A 91 25.53 -31.79 -27.27
CA VAL A 91 24.55 -32.64 -27.97
C VAL A 91 23.16 -31.99 -27.98
N LYS A 92 22.31 -32.45 -28.90
CA LYS A 92 20.86 -32.30 -28.81
C LYS A 92 20.33 -33.28 -27.75
N GLN A 93 19.80 -32.76 -26.65
CA GLN A 93 19.22 -33.58 -25.59
C GLN A 93 17.72 -33.79 -25.82
N LEU A 94 17.29 -35.04 -25.81
CA LEU A 94 15.90 -35.45 -25.98
C LEU A 94 15.37 -36.11 -24.72
N SER A 95 14.05 -36.18 -24.59
CA SER A 95 13.37 -36.96 -23.56
C SER A 95 13.74 -38.44 -23.68
N TRP A 96 13.45 -39.21 -22.61
CA TRP A 96 13.85 -40.61 -22.54
C TRP A 96 13.19 -41.48 -23.62
N ASP A 97 11.95 -41.14 -23.99
CA ASP A 97 11.20 -41.68 -25.13
C ASP A 97 11.70 -41.19 -26.52
N GLY A 98 12.50 -40.13 -26.57
CA GLY A 98 13.00 -39.49 -27.79
C GLY A 98 12.01 -38.55 -28.50
N SER A 99 10.85 -38.26 -27.92
CA SER A 99 9.78 -37.47 -28.55
C SER A 99 9.99 -35.94 -28.43
N ARG A 100 10.47 -35.48 -27.27
CA ARG A 100 10.56 -34.06 -26.92
C ARG A 100 11.99 -33.59 -26.83
N LEU A 101 12.19 -32.33 -27.21
CA LEU A 101 13.46 -31.64 -27.10
C LEU A 101 13.62 -31.10 -25.68
N LEU A 102 14.72 -31.43 -25.02
CA LEU A 102 15.00 -30.97 -23.65
C LEU A 102 15.99 -29.81 -23.59
N GLU A 103 17.06 -29.90 -24.38
CA GLU A 103 18.11 -28.86 -24.41
C GLU A 103 18.89 -28.93 -25.71
N LEU A 104 19.13 -27.76 -26.32
CA LEU A 104 20.06 -27.58 -27.42
C LEU A 104 20.84 -26.29 -27.17
N GLY A 105 21.90 -26.43 -26.36
CA GLY A 105 22.68 -25.30 -25.87
C GLY A 105 21.98 -24.49 -24.78
N ILE A 106 22.76 -23.65 -24.12
CA ILE A 106 22.32 -22.80 -23.02
C ILE A 106 22.41 -21.35 -23.46
N PHE A 107 21.28 -20.65 -23.38
CA PHE A 107 21.19 -19.22 -23.62
C PHE A 107 20.97 -18.50 -22.29
N ALA A 108 21.64 -17.36 -22.10
CA ALA A 108 21.49 -16.57 -20.89
C ALA A 108 21.73 -15.08 -21.15
N THR A 109 21.29 -14.24 -20.22
CA THR A 109 21.64 -12.82 -20.21
C THR A 109 23.06 -12.55 -19.71
N ALA A 110 23.49 -11.28 -19.81
CA ALA A 110 24.72 -10.78 -19.19
C ALA A 110 24.85 -11.05 -17.68
N SER A 111 23.72 -11.10 -16.97
CA SER A 111 23.69 -11.46 -15.55
C SER A 111 23.63 -12.96 -15.30
N ALA A 112 23.88 -13.80 -16.32
CA ALA A 112 23.78 -15.26 -16.27
C ALA A 112 22.39 -15.78 -15.85
N ARG A 113 21.32 -15.07 -16.19
CA ARG A 113 19.96 -15.62 -16.11
C ARG A 113 19.72 -16.48 -17.34
N ARG A 114 19.66 -17.80 -17.15
CA ARG A 114 19.31 -18.78 -18.18
C ARG A 114 17.91 -18.48 -18.74
N LEU A 115 17.78 -18.56 -20.05
CA LEU A 115 16.51 -18.56 -20.77
C LEU A 115 16.22 -19.99 -21.22
N GLU A 116 14.99 -20.44 -21.01
CA GLU A 116 14.47 -21.66 -21.62
C GLU A 116 13.99 -21.28 -23.02
N ARG A 117 14.78 -21.64 -24.04
CA ARG A 117 14.43 -21.39 -25.44
C ARG A 117 13.50 -22.49 -26.00
N ILE A 118 13.59 -23.67 -25.40
CA ILE A 118 12.83 -24.86 -25.80
C ILE A 118 11.70 -25.03 -24.78
N GLY A 119 10.47 -25.17 -25.26
CA GLY A 119 9.30 -25.41 -24.42
C GLY A 119 9.34 -26.78 -23.76
N ASP A 120 8.65 -26.95 -22.61
CA ASP A 120 8.65 -28.21 -21.87
C ASP A 120 8.05 -29.39 -22.67
N ASP A 121 7.17 -29.11 -23.64
CA ASP A 121 6.51 -30.09 -24.51
C ASP A 121 6.87 -29.96 -26.00
N GLU A 122 7.95 -29.24 -26.31
CA GLU A 122 8.35 -29.00 -27.70
C GLU A 122 8.95 -30.26 -28.35
N ILE A 123 8.38 -30.69 -29.48
CA ILE A 123 8.84 -31.86 -30.26
C ILE A 123 10.00 -31.47 -31.18
N ASP A 124 10.96 -32.37 -31.40
CA ASP A 124 12.07 -32.15 -32.35
C ASP A 124 11.60 -32.37 -33.80
N GLN A 125 11.39 -31.27 -34.53
CA GLN A 125 11.05 -31.22 -35.97
C GLN A 125 12.21 -30.65 -36.81
N GLY A 126 13.42 -30.53 -36.23
CA GLY A 126 14.57 -29.91 -36.88
C GLY A 126 14.58 -28.38 -36.84
N GLN A 127 13.67 -27.75 -36.10
CA GLN A 127 13.49 -26.30 -36.02
C GLN A 127 14.73 -25.56 -35.47
N TYR A 128 15.66 -26.26 -34.83
CA TYR A 128 16.89 -25.68 -34.29
C TYR A 128 18.18 -26.23 -34.91
N ASP A 129 18.09 -26.98 -36.01
CA ASP A 129 19.26 -27.61 -36.65
C ASP A 129 20.25 -26.62 -37.27
N GLY A 130 19.85 -25.36 -37.45
CA GLY A 130 20.73 -24.26 -37.83
C GLY A 130 21.54 -23.65 -36.67
N THR A 131 21.33 -24.10 -35.43
CA THR A 131 22.04 -23.56 -34.25
C THR A 131 23.46 -24.10 -34.19
N THR A 132 24.46 -23.23 -34.07
CA THR A 132 25.87 -23.62 -34.01
C THR A 132 26.57 -23.06 -32.76
N ASP A 133 26.92 -21.77 -32.72
CA ASP A 133 27.56 -21.14 -31.57
C ASP A 133 26.54 -20.83 -30.45
N VAL A 134 26.88 -21.22 -29.22
CA VAL A 134 26.03 -21.02 -28.03
C VAL A 134 26.86 -20.52 -26.84
N LEU A 135 26.21 -19.91 -25.85
CA LEU A 135 26.91 -19.38 -24.67
C LEU A 135 27.46 -20.49 -23.76
N GLY A 136 26.78 -21.62 -23.69
CA GLY A 136 27.19 -22.82 -22.97
C GLY A 136 26.41 -24.04 -23.42
N VAL A 137 26.75 -25.22 -22.92
CA VAL A 137 26.07 -26.49 -23.23
C VAL A 137 25.88 -27.29 -21.95
N GLY A 138 24.82 -28.10 -21.88
CA GLY A 138 24.61 -29.05 -20.80
C GLY A 138 25.75 -30.05 -20.69
N THR A 139 26.03 -30.49 -19.47
CA THR A 139 27.11 -31.44 -19.16
C THR A 139 26.78 -32.88 -19.59
N ALA A 140 25.49 -33.23 -19.71
CA ALA A 140 25.04 -34.50 -20.24
C ALA A 140 25.32 -34.58 -21.76
N GLY A 141 26.27 -35.44 -22.14
CA GLY A 141 26.70 -35.63 -23.53
C GLY A 141 27.73 -34.61 -24.01
N MET A 142 28.32 -33.81 -23.13
CA MET A 142 29.29 -32.79 -23.49
C MET A 142 30.59 -33.41 -24.04
N PHE A 143 31.07 -32.94 -25.19
CA PHE A 143 32.36 -33.30 -25.76
C PHE A 143 33.36 -32.17 -25.54
N LEU A 144 34.30 -32.36 -24.61
CA LEU A 144 35.16 -31.33 -24.06
C LEU A 144 36.61 -31.55 -24.48
N ARG A 145 37.31 -30.49 -24.93
CA ARG A 145 38.74 -30.58 -25.23
C ARG A 145 39.57 -30.50 -23.95
N ALA A 146 40.53 -31.40 -23.78
CA ALA A 146 41.37 -31.49 -22.59
C ALA A 146 42.13 -30.18 -22.31
N GLU A 147 42.80 -29.61 -23.32
CA GLU A 147 43.50 -28.32 -23.20
C GLU A 147 42.58 -27.18 -22.75
N ALA A 148 41.33 -27.20 -23.21
CA ALA A 148 40.35 -26.17 -22.87
C ALA A 148 39.86 -26.30 -21.43
N TYR A 149 39.77 -27.54 -20.91
CA TYR A 149 39.49 -27.81 -19.50
C TYR A 149 40.63 -27.28 -18.60
N ASP A 150 41.88 -27.55 -18.97
CA ASP A 150 43.06 -27.13 -18.22
C ASP A 150 43.21 -25.61 -18.23
N ALA A 151 43.01 -24.97 -19.38
CA ALA A 151 43.11 -23.52 -19.55
C ALA A 151 42.17 -22.72 -18.62
N ILE A 152 40.98 -23.25 -18.31
CA ILE A 152 40.01 -22.60 -17.41
C ILE A 152 40.04 -23.12 -15.97
N GLY A 153 40.92 -24.08 -15.66
CA GLY A 153 41.01 -24.73 -14.35
C GLY A 153 39.80 -25.61 -13.98
N GLY A 154 39.19 -26.25 -14.99
CA GLY A 154 38.08 -27.19 -14.86
C GLY A 154 36.73 -26.61 -14.41
N PHE A 155 35.82 -27.47 -13.91
CA PHE A 155 34.50 -27.06 -13.43
C PHE A 155 34.57 -26.25 -12.11
N ASP A 156 33.61 -25.35 -11.89
CA ASP A 156 33.51 -24.64 -10.60
C ASP A 156 33.05 -25.60 -9.49
N PRO A 157 33.84 -25.83 -8.43
CA PRO A 157 33.50 -26.75 -7.35
C PRO A 157 32.27 -26.35 -6.53
N ALA A 158 31.78 -25.10 -6.64
CA ALA A 158 30.58 -24.64 -5.95
C ALA A 158 29.28 -24.94 -6.73
N LEU A 159 29.37 -25.35 -7.99
CA LEU A 159 28.23 -25.68 -8.85
C LEU A 159 28.03 -27.19 -8.99
N GLY A 160 26.89 -27.61 -9.53
CA GLY A 160 26.54 -29.02 -9.75
C GLY A 160 25.41 -29.53 -8.84
N PRO A 161 24.41 -30.25 -9.39
CA PRO A 161 24.27 -30.67 -10.79
C PRO A 161 23.69 -29.57 -11.72
N PHE A 162 23.50 -28.34 -11.23
CA PHE A 162 22.90 -27.25 -12.01
C PHE A 162 23.89 -26.10 -12.20
N GLY A 163 23.82 -25.46 -13.37
CA GLY A 163 24.48 -24.19 -13.68
C GLY A 163 25.97 -24.27 -14.01
N ASP A 164 26.56 -25.46 -13.94
CA ASP A 164 27.96 -25.78 -14.25
C ASP A 164 28.28 -25.64 -15.75
N GLY A 165 27.41 -26.13 -16.64
CA GLY A 165 27.57 -25.99 -18.10
C GLY A 165 27.57 -24.52 -18.56
N LEU A 166 26.70 -23.68 -17.97
CA LEU A 166 26.64 -22.24 -18.26
C LEU A 166 27.90 -21.51 -17.78
N ASP A 167 28.35 -21.80 -16.56
CA ASP A 167 29.57 -21.19 -16.02
C ASP A 167 30.80 -21.57 -16.83
N MET A 168 30.92 -22.86 -17.18
CA MET A 168 32.03 -23.35 -17.96
C MET A 168 32.05 -22.74 -19.36
N GLY A 169 30.90 -22.70 -20.04
CA GLY A 169 30.82 -22.09 -21.37
C GLY A 169 31.27 -20.63 -21.39
N ARG A 170 30.83 -19.83 -20.41
CA ARG A 170 31.29 -18.44 -20.25
C ARG A 170 32.81 -18.35 -20.04
N ARG A 171 33.39 -19.23 -19.22
CA ARG A 171 34.84 -19.24 -18.97
C ARG A 171 35.63 -19.69 -20.19
N LEU A 172 35.13 -20.66 -20.96
CA LEU A 172 35.73 -21.08 -22.23
C LEU A 172 35.77 -19.93 -23.24
N HIS A 173 34.65 -19.23 -23.44
CA HIS A 173 34.58 -18.04 -24.31
C HIS A 173 35.54 -16.94 -23.86
N LEU A 174 35.64 -16.69 -22.56
CA LEU A 174 36.58 -15.70 -22.01
C LEU A 174 38.05 -16.13 -22.10
N ALA A 175 38.33 -17.44 -22.20
CA ALA A 175 39.65 -17.99 -22.46
C ALA A 175 39.99 -18.06 -23.98
N GLY A 176 39.08 -17.64 -24.85
CA GLY A 176 39.28 -17.59 -26.31
C GLY A 176 38.83 -18.85 -27.05
N TYR A 177 38.15 -19.78 -26.38
CA TYR A 177 37.56 -20.96 -26.99
C TYR A 177 36.11 -20.74 -27.40
N ARG A 178 35.66 -21.44 -28.44
CA ARG A 178 34.26 -21.48 -28.86
C ARG A 178 33.54 -22.66 -28.21
N VAL A 179 32.27 -22.44 -27.91
CA VAL A 179 31.34 -23.49 -27.47
C VAL A 179 30.24 -23.59 -28.51
N ILE A 180 30.11 -24.78 -29.07
CA ILE A 180 29.16 -25.05 -30.16
C ILE A 180 28.22 -26.19 -29.78
N VAL A 181 27.14 -26.36 -30.53
CA VAL A 181 26.28 -27.54 -30.50
C VAL A 181 26.41 -28.31 -31.81
N ALA A 182 26.23 -29.63 -31.74
CA ALA A 182 26.07 -30.50 -32.90
C ALA A 182 24.61 -31.01 -32.92
N PRO A 183 23.70 -30.37 -33.68
CA PRO A 183 22.27 -30.71 -33.63
C PRO A 183 21.95 -32.14 -34.05
N ARG A 184 22.80 -32.75 -34.89
CA ARG A 184 22.69 -34.16 -35.30
C ARG A 184 23.19 -35.16 -34.24
N ALA A 185 23.98 -34.71 -33.28
CA ALA A 185 24.43 -35.56 -32.18
C ALA A 185 23.33 -35.63 -31.10
N ARG A 186 22.58 -36.73 -31.08
CA ARG A 186 21.38 -36.90 -30.24
C ARG A 186 21.66 -37.77 -29.03
N VAL A 187 21.21 -37.31 -27.85
CA VAL A 187 21.29 -38.05 -26.58
C VAL A 187 19.95 -37.98 -25.86
N ARG A 188 19.42 -39.13 -25.46
CA ARG A 188 18.25 -39.20 -24.58
C ARG A 188 18.71 -39.02 -23.13
N HIS A 189 18.07 -38.11 -22.40
CA HIS A 189 18.50 -37.73 -21.06
C HIS A 189 17.31 -37.70 -20.10
N ALA A 190 17.37 -38.49 -19.03
CA ALA A 190 16.25 -38.62 -18.10
C ALA A 190 16.07 -37.42 -17.16
N ARG A 191 17.09 -36.56 -17.00
CA ARG A 191 17.11 -35.42 -16.07
C ARG A 191 16.82 -35.84 -14.62
N THR A 192 17.38 -36.94 -14.14
CA THR A 192 17.13 -37.51 -12.79
C THR A 192 17.41 -36.50 -11.67
N SER A 193 18.37 -35.60 -11.87
CA SER A 193 18.68 -34.49 -10.94
C SER A 193 17.53 -33.47 -10.79
N MET A 194 16.69 -33.30 -11.81
CA MET A 194 15.55 -32.39 -11.84
C MET A 194 14.35 -32.93 -11.06
N THR A 195 14.07 -34.23 -11.20
CA THR A 195 12.95 -34.97 -10.57
C THR A 195 13.46 -36.10 -9.68
N PRO A 196 14.15 -35.78 -8.56
CA PRO A 196 14.76 -36.80 -7.73
C PRO A 196 13.72 -37.73 -7.09
N GLY A 197 13.96 -39.03 -7.21
CA GLY A 197 13.12 -40.10 -6.65
C GLY A 197 12.00 -40.59 -7.57
N ILE A 198 12.01 -40.18 -8.85
CA ILE A 198 11.17 -40.78 -9.91
C ILE A 198 12.11 -41.50 -10.87
N ASP A 199 11.74 -42.73 -11.26
CA ASP A 199 12.44 -43.51 -12.30
C ASP A 199 12.34 -42.78 -13.66
N PRO A 200 13.41 -42.71 -14.47
CA PRO A 200 13.37 -42.19 -15.85
C PRO A 200 12.15 -42.62 -16.68
N THR A 201 11.78 -43.89 -16.62
CA THR A 201 10.66 -44.45 -17.40
C THR A 201 9.32 -43.96 -16.88
N GLN A 202 9.14 -43.92 -15.56
CA GLN A 202 7.94 -43.36 -14.92
C GLN A 202 7.83 -41.85 -15.13
N ALA A 203 8.96 -41.14 -15.15
CA ALA A 203 8.98 -39.72 -15.45
C ALA A 203 8.44 -39.48 -16.86
N SER A 204 8.90 -40.24 -17.87
CA SER A 204 8.39 -40.13 -19.25
C SER A 204 6.88 -40.38 -19.32
N ALA A 205 6.38 -41.46 -18.69
CA ALA A 205 4.94 -41.77 -18.66
C ALA A 205 4.11 -40.64 -18.00
N LEU A 206 4.60 -40.05 -16.91
CA LEU A 206 3.92 -38.92 -16.25
C LEU A 206 3.87 -37.66 -17.13
N TRP A 207 4.80 -37.50 -18.05
CA TRP A 207 4.76 -36.41 -19.01
C TRP A 207 3.88 -36.72 -20.22
N GLU A 208 3.70 -37.98 -20.59
CA GLU A 208 2.71 -38.37 -21.60
C GLU A 208 1.28 -38.16 -21.08
N ASP A 209 1.04 -38.43 -19.78
CA ASP A 209 -0.21 -38.14 -19.08
C ASP A 209 -0.30 -36.70 -18.53
N ALA A 210 0.39 -35.73 -19.15
CA ALA A 210 0.48 -34.35 -18.63
C ALA A 210 -0.88 -33.61 -18.57
N ASP A 211 -1.91 -34.10 -19.27
CA ASP A 211 -3.28 -33.59 -19.15
C ASP A 211 -3.97 -34.00 -17.84
N SER A 212 -3.45 -35.03 -17.16
CA SER A 212 -4.00 -35.49 -15.89
C SER A 212 -3.53 -34.59 -14.72
N PRO A 213 -4.46 -34.09 -13.89
CA PRO A 213 -4.11 -33.25 -12.73
C PRO A 213 -3.16 -33.94 -11.74
N GLU A 214 -3.26 -35.27 -11.63
CA GLU A 214 -2.44 -36.08 -10.73
C GLU A 214 -0.99 -36.20 -11.21
N ALA A 215 -0.75 -36.41 -12.50
CA ALA A 215 0.60 -36.48 -13.05
C ALA A 215 1.31 -35.13 -12.93
N VAL A 216 0.61 -34.03 -13.23
CA VAL A 216 1.11 -32.66 -13.06
C VAL A 216 1.49 -32.39 -11.60
N ALA A 217 0.63 -32.75 -10.64
CA ALA A 217 0.91 -32.56 -9.22
C ALA A 217 2.14 -33.37 -8.76
N ARG A 218 2.27 -34.62 -9.25
CA ARG A 218 3.39 -35.51 -8.91
C ARG A 218 4.71 -34.98 -9.49
N LEU A 219 4.74 -34.57 -10.75
CA LEU A 219 5.90 -33.93 -11.38
C LEU A 219 6.29 -32.64 -10.67
N ALA A 220 5.33 -31.76 -10.37
CA ALA A 220 5.57 -30.51 -9.64
C ALA A 220 6.16 -30.78 -8.25
N SER A 221 5.67 -31.80 -7.53
CA SER A 221 6.19 -32.19 -6.22
C SER A 221 7.64 -32.69 -6.30
N ALA A 222 8.00 -33.45 -7.34
CA ALA A 222 9.34 -33.95 -7.55
C ALA A 222 10.31 -32.82 -7.94
N GLN A 223 9.90 -31.93 -8.84
CA GLN A 223 10.67 -30.75 -9.22
C GLN A 223 10.87 -29.77 -8.04
N ALA A 224 9.91 -29.69 -7.11
CA ALA A 224 10.04 -28.87 -5.91
C ALA A 224 11.21 -29.35 -5.01
N LYS A 225 11.53 -30.65 -5.00
CA LYS A 225 12.66 -31.20 -4.24
C LYS A 225 14.02 -30.70 -4.77
N SER A 226 14.16 -30.49 -6.08
CA SER A 226 15.39 -29.95 -6.69
C SER A 226 15.47 -28.42 -6.65
N PHE A 227 14.37 -27.73 -6.33
CA PHE A 227 14.23 -26.27 -6.42
C PHE A 227 15.34 -25.51 -5.69
N ARG A 228 15.64 -25.87 -4.43
CA ARG A 228 16.68 -25.20 -3.62
C ARG A 228 18.03 -25.16 -4.35
N ARG A 229 18.46 -26.30 -4.92
CA ARG A 229 19.76 -26.44 -5.60
C ARG A 229 19.78 -25.65 -6.93
N ARG A 230 18.69 -25.68 -7.68
CA ARG A 230 18.53 -24.88 -8.90
C ARG A 230 18.61 -23.39 -8.60
N ARG A 231 17.89 -22.94 -7.57
CA ARG A 231 17.84 -21.53 -7.16
C ARG A 231 19.18 -21.04 -6.63
N SER A 232 19.88 -21.84 -5.81
CA SER A 232 21.22 -21.48 -5.33
C SER A 232 22.24 -21.37 -6.47
N ALA A 233 22.22 -22.31 -7.43
CA ALA A 233 23.09 -22.25 -8.61
C ALA A 233 22.81 -21.02 -9.48
N GLN A 234 21.53 -20.66 -9.66
CA GLN A 234 21.14 -19.45 -10.39
C GLN A 234 21.67 -18.19 -9.69
N MET A 235 21.46 -18.03 -8.38
CA MET A 235 21.95 -16.88 -7.63
C MET A 235 23.49 -16.82 -7.63
N TYR A 236 24.17 -17.97 -7.51
CA TYR A 236 25.62 -18.06 -7.58
C TYR A 236 26.15 -17.59 -8.94
N ASN A 237 25.56 -18.07 -10.04
CA ASN A 237 25.93 -17.63 -11.39
C ASN A 237 25.69 -16.13 -11.61
N TRP A 238 24.62 -15.56 -11.04
CA TRP A 238 24.38 -14.11 -11.08
C TRP A 238 25.51 -13.35 -10.39
N CYS A 239 25.82 -13.72 -9.15
CA CYS A 239 26.89 -13.08 -8.38
C CYS A 239 28.27 -13.29 -9.01
N LYS A 240 28.48 -14.39 -9.76
CA LYS A 240 29.74 -14.65 -10.49
C LYS A 240 29.84 -13.85 -11.79
N ALA A 241 28.73 -13.63 -12.50
CA ALA A 241 28.72 -12.92 -13.79
C ALA A 241 28.78 -11.38 -13.66
N VAL A 242 28.18 -10.82 -12.61
CA VAL A 242 28.05 -9.36 -12.43
C VAL A 242 29.41 -8.66 -12.19
N PRO A 243 29.61 -7.41 -12.68
CA PRO A 243 30.81 -6.62 -12.39
C PRO A 243 31.09 -6.52 -10.89
N ALA A 244 32.37 -6.45 -10.49
CA ALA A 244 32.77 -6.45 -9.08
C ALA A 244 32.12 -5.30 -8.28
N LEU A 245 32.03 -4.11 -8.86
CA LEU A 245 31.40 -2.94 -8.25
C LEU A 245 29.88 -3.10 -8.04
N ALA A 246 29.20 -3.91 -8.85
CA ALA A 246 27.75 -4.14 -8.76
C ALA A 246 27.38 -5.32 -7.83
N LEU A 247 28.35 -6.13 -7.41
CA LEU A 247 28.15 -7.26 -6.50
C LEU A 247 27.54 -6.87 -5.14
N PRO A 248 28.01 -5.83 -4.40
CA PRO A 248 27.41 -5.46 -3.12
C PRO A 248 25.94 -5.03 -3.28
N PHE A 249 25.61 -4.31 -4.35
CA PHE A 249 24.24 -3.91 -4.64
C PHE A 249 23.35 -5.12 -4.98
N LEU A 250 23.84 -6.08 -5.77
CA LEU A 250 23.12 -7.32 -6.04
C LEU A 250 22.94 -8.16 -4.77
N ALA A 251 23.95 -8.24 -3.90
CA ALA A 251 23.87 -8.96 -2.64
C ALA A 251 22.82 -8.34 -1.71
N LEU A 252 22.82 -7.01 -1.56
CA LEU A 252 21.80 -6.29 -0.80
C LEU A 252 20.40 -6.49 -1.41
N TRP A 253 20.29 -6.44 -2.74
CA TRP A 253 19.05 -6.71 -3.45
C TRP A 253 18.53 -8.12 -3.17
N LEU A 254 19.38 -9.15 -3.24
CA LEU A 254 19.00 -10.53 -2.94
C LEU A 254 18.62 -10.71 -1.46
N LEU A 255 19.32 -10.05 -0.54
CA LEU A 255 19.02 -10.07 0.89
C LEU A 255 17.62 -9.50 1.18
N LEU A 256 17.25 -8.39 0.53
CA LEU A 256 15.94 -7.75 0.70
C LEU A 256 14.82 -8.50 -0.03
N TRP A 257 15.04 -8.93 -1.28
CA TRP A 257 13.98 -9.49 -2.12
C TRP A 257 13.70 -10.97 -1.91
N THR A 258 14.66 -11.75 -1.39
CA THR A 258 14.43 -13.18 -1.15
C THR A 258 13.36 -13.43 -0.08
N PRO A 259 13.39 -12.76 1.10
CA PRO A 259 12.29 -12.84 2.07
C PRO A 259 10.95 -12.37 1.47
N ALA A 260 10.94 -11.27 0.73
CA ALA A 260 9.73 -10.77 0.06
C ALA A 260 9.17 -11.77 -0.96
N ARG A 261 10.04 -12.47 -1.72
CA ARG A 261 9.63 -13.57 -2.62
C ARG A 261 9.09 -14.78 -1.87
N ALA A 262 9.73 -15.17 -0.77
CA ALA A 262 9.28 -16.28 0.06
C ALA A 262 7.90 -15.99 0.67
N LEU A 263 7.69 -14.77 1.17
CA LEU A 263 6.39 -14.29 1.64
C LEU A 263 5.35 -14.29 0.52
N GLY A 264 5.71 -13.78 -0.67
CA GLY A 264 4.83 -13.82 -1.84
C GLY A 264 4.43 -15.25 -2.24
N ARG A 265 5.30 -16.25 -2.06
CA ARG A 265 4.97 -17.66 -2.29
C ARG A 265 4.02 -18.22 -1.23
N PHE A 266 4.17 -17.82 0.03
CA PHE A 266 3.23 -18.16 1.08
C PHE A 266 1.82 -17.62 0.76
N VAL A 267 1.74 -16.34 0.36
CA VAL A 267 0.48 -15.67 0.01
C VAL A 267 -0.17 -16.23 -1.26
N THR A 268 0.62 -16.74 -2.21
CA THR A 268 0.10 -17.32 -3.47
C THR A 268 -0.18 -18.82 -3.41
N GLY A 269 -0.19 -19.43 -2.22
CA GLY A 269 -0.51 -20.86 -2.03
C GLY A 269 0.64 -21.82 -2.40
N ARG A 270 1.84 -21.30 -2.70
CA ARG A 270 3.04 -22.08 -3.04
C ARG A 270 4.01 -22.18 -1.85
N ALA A 271 3.47 -22.42 -0.65
CA ALA A 271 4.22 -22.39 0.61
C ALA A 271 5.40 -23.40 0.64
N THR A 272 5.25 -24.54 -0.03
CA THR A 272 6.30 -25.59 -0.14
C THR A 272 7.60 -25.07 -0.77
N LEU A 273 7.53 -24.00 -1.57
CA LEU A 273 8.68 -23.38 -2.24
C LEU A 273 9.26 -22.17 -1.48
N ALA A 274 8.64 -21.74 -0.38
CA ALA A 274 9.08 -20.56 0.37
C ALA A 274 10.35 -20.85 1.19
N LEU A 275 10.35 -21.94 1.97
CA LEU A 275 11.53 -22.36 2.75
C LEU A 275 12.74 -22.69 1.87
N PRO A 276 12.59 -23.44 0.75
CA PRO A 276 13.66 -23.63 -0.22
C PRO A 276 14.25 -22.34 -0.82
N GLU A 277 13.45 -21.27 -0.97
CA GLU A 277 13.92 -19.97 -1.49
C GLU A 277 14.87 -19.30 -0.49
N ILE A 278 14.52 -19.29 0.79
CA ILE A 278 15.38 -18.75 1.87
C ILE A 278 16.64 -19.62 2.02
N ALA A 279 16.47 -20.95 2.01
CA ALA A 279 17.60 -21.88 2.11
C ALA A 279 18.60 -21.75 0.95
N ALA A 280 18.14 -21.37 -0.25
CA ALA A 280 19.02 -21.09 -1.38
C ALA A 280 19.90 -19.85 -1.15
N LEU A 281 19.35 -18.77 -0.56
CA LEU A 281 20.12 -17.59 -0.18
C LEU A 281 21.14 -17.90 0.92
N LEU A 282 20.75 -18.65 1.95
CA LEU A 282 21.68 -19.12 2.99
C LEU A 282 22.82 -19.95 2.39
N SER A 283 22.52 -20.80 1.40
CA SER A 283 23.52 -21.59 0.68
C SER A 283 24.49 -20.72 -0.12
N LEU A 284 24.00 -19.64 -0.75
CA LEU A 284 24.85 -18.66 -1.42
C LEU A 284 25.77 -17.94 -0.42
N MET A 285 25.23 -17.48 0.71
CA MET A 285 26.02 -16.80 1.74
C MET A 285 27.13 -17.71 2.29
N ALA A 286 26.83 -18.98 2.53
CA ALA A 286 27.82 -19.98 2.92
C ALA A 286 28.87 -20.25 1.82
N ALA A 287 28.50 -20.08 0.54
CA ALA A 287 29.39 -20.25 -0.60
C ALA A 287 30.20 -18.98 -0.96
N THR A 288 30.05 -17.87 -0.24
CA THR A 288 30.70 -16.57 -0.55
C THR A 288 32.23 -16.67 -0.72
N PRO A 289 32.99 -17.37 0.16
CA PRO A 289 34.43 -17.51 -0.04
C PRO A 289 34.79 -18.22 -1.36
N ARG A 290 34.01 -19.25 -1.71
CA ARG A 290 34.19 -20.01 -2.97
C ARG A 290 33.80 -19.18 -4.19
N LEU A 291 32.76 -18.35 -4.07
CA LEU A 291 32.36 -17.40 -5.11
C LEU A 291 33.50 -16.42 -5.42
N LEU A 292 34.11 -15.82 -4.39
CA LEU A 292 35.23 -14.88 -4.57
C LEU A 292 36.45 -15.57 -5.20
N ALA A 293 36.82 -16.76 -4.71
CA ALA A 293 37.89 -17.56 -5.30
C ALA A 293 37.58 -18.00 -6.75
N GLY A 294 36.32 -18.33 -7.05
CA GLY A 294 35.84 -18.67 -8.39
C GLY A 294 35.91 -17.48 -9.34
N ARG A 295 35.63 -16.25 -8.87
CA ARG A 295 35.79 -15.01 -9.64
C ARG A 295 37.25 -14.69 -9.92
N ALA A 296 38.14 -14.89 -8.94
CA ALA A 296 39.57 -14.69 -9.11
C ALA A 296 40.15 -15.65 -10.17
N ARG A 297 39.85 -16.96 -10.07
CA ARG A 297 40.26 -17.96 -11.06
C ARG A 297 39.74 -17.64 -12.47
N ALA A 298 38.47 -17.27 -12.58
CA ALA A 298 37.87 -16.88 -13.87
C ALA A 298 38.50 -15.62 -14.47
N ALA A 299 39.06 -14.73 -13.64
CA ALA A 299 39.78 -13.55 -14.12
C ALA A 299 41.20 -13.90 -14.59
N GLN A 300 41.84 -14.91 -13.99
CA GLN A 300 43.17 -15.40 -14.37
C GLN A 300 43.18 -16.13 -15.71
N SER A 301 42.15 -16.93 -15.99
CA SER A 301 42.02 -17.68 -17.26
C SER A 301 41.47 -16.83 -18.42
N ARG A 302 41.27 -15.52 -18.22
CA ARG A 302 40.62 -14.64 -19.19
C ARG A 302 41.63 -14.03 -20.15
N THR A 303 41.52 -14.38 -21.42
CA THR A 303 42.32 -13.81 -22.52
C THR A 303 41.54 -12.78 -23.34
N VAL A 304 40.20 -12.82 -23.30
CA VAL A 304 39.30 -11.97 -24.11
C VAL A 304 38.42 -11.09 -23.20
N PRO A 305 38.06 -9.84 -23.59
CA PRO A 305 37.18 -8.99 -22.81
C PRO A 305 35.76 -9.56 -22.66
N ARG A 306 35.07 -9.17 -21.58
CA ARG A 306 33.68 -9.58 -21.31
C ARG A 306 32.68 -9.14 -22.38
N SER A 307 32.99 -8.08 -23.13
CA SER A 307 32.16 -7.61 -24.24
C SER A 307 31.99 -8.64 -25.35
N SER A 308 32.93 -9.57 -25.51
CA SER A 308 32.85 -10.62 -26.52
C SER A 308 31.71 -11.61 -26.26
N LEU A 309 31.22 -11.71 -25.02
CA LEU A 309 30.03 -12.51 -24.71
C LEU A 309 28.74 -11.86 -25.19
N ARG A 310 28.70 -10.55 -25.47
CA ARG A 310 27.45 -9.83 -25.80
C ARG A 310 26.74 -10.39 -27.04
N ALA A 311 27.48 -10.90 -28.01
CA ALA A 311 26.90 -11.51 -29.21
C ALA A 311 26.18 -12.85 -28.93
N LEU A 312 26.56 -13.53 -27.84
CA LEU A 312 26.00 -14.81 -27.39
C LEU A 312 25.01 -14.64 -26.23
N GLU A 313 24.95 -13.44 -25.64
CA GLU A 313 24.07 -13.11 -24.52
C GLU A 313 22.77 -12.48 -25.02
N ILE A 314 21.67 -12.88 -24.41
CA ILE A 314 20.35 -12.35 -24.75
C ILE A 314 20.12 -11.02 -24.03
N ALA A 315 19.59 -10.03 -24.74
CA ALA A 315 19.22 -8.74 -24.17
C ALA A 315 18.11 -8.92 -23.12
N PRO A 316 18.16 -8.23 -21.96
CA PRO A 316 17.10 -8.33 -20.95
C PRO A 316 15.70 -7.95 -21.46
N ALA A 317 15.60 -7.12 -22.51
CA ALA A 317 14.33 -6.80 -23.16
C ALA A 317 13.70 -8.01 -23.88
N ALA A 318 14.53 -8.91 -24.40
CA ALA A 318 14.13 -10.20 -24.97
C ALA A 318 13.89 -11.28 -23.89
N LEU A 319 14.03 -10.96 -22.59
CA LEU A 319 13.43 -11.79 -21.52
C LEU A 319 11.99 -11.36 -21.19
N ARG A 320 11.60 -10.13 -21.56
CA ARG A 320 10.20 -9.65 -21.38
C ARG A 320 9.32 -10.14 -22.52
N LYS A 321 9.93 -10.34 -23.69
CA LYS A 321 9.42 -11.20 -24.73
C LYS A 321 9.97 -12.59 -24.42
N GLU A 322 9.33 -13.38 -23.57
CA GLU A 322 9.40 -14.82 -23.84
C GLU A 322 9.19 -15.01 -25.35
N PRO A 323 9.83 -15.98 -26.02
CA PRO A 323 9.14 -16.54 -27.18
C PRO A 323 7.81 -17.01 -26.58
N ALA A 324 6.82 -16.15 -26.68
CA ALA A 324 5.47 -16.50 -26.32
C ALA A 324 5.24 -17.77 -27.13
N GLY A 325 4.86 -18.86 -26.47
CA GLY A 325 3.82 -19.67 -27.08
C GLY A 325 2.81 -18.65 -27.59
N GLU A 326 2.69 -18.59 -28.91
CA GLU A 326 1.91 -17.58 -29.63
C GLU A 326 0.61 -17.42 -28.85
N GLU A 327 0.29 -16.23 -28.30
CA GLU A 327 -0.70 -16.08 -27.21
C GLU A 327 -1.86 -17.07 -27.39
N GLU A 328 -1.87 -18.15 -26.60
CA GLU A 328 -2.91 -19.17 -26.63
C GLU A 328 -4.04 -18.73 -25.70
N ASP A 329 -5.28 -19.00 -26.06
CA ASP A 329 -6.44 -18.78 -25.20
C ASP A 329 -6.49 -19.81 -24.06
N ASP A 330 -7.50 -19.73 -23.19
CA ASP A 330 -7.65 -20.66 -22.06
C ASP A 330 -7.83 -22.14 -22.51
N ASN A 331 -8.02 -22.40 -23.82
CA ASN A 331 -8.16 -23.73 -24.42
C ASN A 331 -6.88 -24.20 -25.14
N GLY A 332 -5.81 -23.40 -25.15
CA GLY A 332 -4.59 -23.72 -25.90
C GLY A 332 -4.68 -23.39 -27.39
N GLU A 333 -5.71 -22.66 -27.83
CA GLU A 333 -5.87 -22.25 -29.23
C GLU A 333 -5.18 -20.91 -29.49
N ARG A 334 -4.49 -20.81 -30.62
CA ARG A 334 -3.77 -19.61 -31.05
C ARG A 334 -4.73 -18.42 -31.21
N ILE A 335 -4.49 -17.33 -30.46
CA ILE A 335 -5.28 -16.10 -30.55
C ILE A 335 -4.99 -15.36 -31.86
N ASP A 336 -6.04 -14.90 -32.56
CA ASP A 336 -5.93 -14.12 -33.80
C ASP A 336 -5.04 -12.87 -33.61
N PRO A 337 -4.01 -12.64 -34.44
CA PRO A 337 -3.19 -11.43 -34.44
C PRO A 337 -3.98 -10.11 -34.44
N LEU A 338 -5.16 -10.06 -35.07
CA LEU A 338 -6.05 -8.90 -35.07
C LEU A 338 -6.58 -8.59 -33.65
N VAL A 339 -6.93 -9.62 -32.89
CA VAL A 339 -7.39 -9.50 -31.50
C VAL A 339 -6.26 -8.96 -30.63
N VAL A 340 -5.05 -9.50 -30.76
CA VAL A 340 -3.86 -9.04 -30.03
C VAL A 340 -3.56 -7.57 -30.33
N ALA A 341 -3.60 -7.18 -31.62
CA ALA A 341 -3.36 -5.80 -32.05
C ALA A 341 -4.44 -4.83 -31.52
N SER A 342 -5.71 -5.24 -31.54
CA SER A 342 -6.82 -4.46 -31.02
C SER A 342 -6.78 -4.32 -29.50
N MET A 343 -6.44 -5.39 -28.76
CA MET A 343 -6.20 -5.35 -27.31
C MET A 343 -5.05 -4.40 -26.95
N ARG A 344 -3.95 -4.42 -27.70
CA ARG A 344 -2.84 -3.48 -27.52
C ARG A 344 -3.30 -2.04 -27.75
N SER A 345 -4.06 -1.80 -28.80
CA SER A 345 -4.63 -0.49 -29.13
C SER A 345 -5.59 0.00 -28.04
N TYR A 346 -6.45 -0.88 -27.52
CA TYR A 346 -7.33 -0.58 -26.38
C TYR A 346 -6.52 -0.19 -25.15
N ARG A 347 -5.46 -0.93 -24.81
CA ARG A 347 -4.60 -0.63 -23.66
C ARG A 347 -3.95 0.75 -23.77
N ILE A 348 -3.42 1.10 -24.95
CA ILE A 348 -2.79 2.40 -25.20
C ILE A 348 -3.83 3.52 -25.12
N ARG A 349 -4.97 3.39 -25.82
CA ARG A 349 -6.04 4.40 -25.79
C ARG A 349 -6.69 4.53 -24.41
N SER A 350 -6.83 3.44 -23.67
CA SER A 350 -7.32 3.46 -22.29
C SER A 350 -6.34 4.18 -21.37
N ALA A 351 -5.03 3.92 -21.51
CA ALA A 351 -4.01 4.64 -20.75
C ALA A 351 -4.00 6.14 -21.07
N SER A 352 -4.08 6.52 -22.36
CA SER A 352 -4.11 7.94 -22.75
C SER A 352 -5.40 8.64 -22.31
N THR A 353 -6.56 7.98 -22.38
CA THR A 353 -7.84 8.54 -21.89
C THR A 353 -7.82 8.71 -20.37
N GLY A 354 -7.27 7.75 -19.63
CA GLY A 354 -7.08 7.86 -18.19
C GLY A 354 -6.11 8.98 -17.81
N LEU A 355 -5.05 9.18 -18.60
CA LEU A 355 -4.12 10.30 -18.41
C LEU A 355 -4.79 11.64 -18.72
N ALA A 356 -5.57 11.75 -19.79
CA ALA A 356 -6.32 12.96 -20.11
C ALA A 356 -7.32 13.31 -18.99
N LEU A 357 -8.02 12.31 -18.44
CA LEU A 357 -8.90 12.47 -17.28
C LEU A 357 -8.14 13.01 -16.06
N LEU A 358 -6.97 12.44 -15.78
CA LEU A 358 -6.12 12.90 -14.68
C LEU A 358 -5.66 14.34 -14.88
N ILE A 359 -5.25 14.73 -16.09
CA ILE A 359 -4.84 16.10 -16.41
C ILE A 359 -6.00 17.08 -16.20
N VAL A 360 -7.17 16.78 -16.76
CA VAL A 360 -8.36 17.65 -16.64
C VAL A 360 -8.76 17.85 -15.18
N THR A 361 -8.85 16.76 -14.41
CA THR A 361 -9.24 16.83 -12.99
C THR A 361 -8.17 17.47 -12.11
N SER A 362 -6.89 17.30 -12.44
CA SER A 362 -5.78 18.00 -11.76
C SER A 362 -5.78 19.50 -12.06
N MET A 363 -6.13 19.92 -13.28
CA MET A 363 -6.23 21.33 -13.64
C MET A 363 -7.39 22.02 -12.89
N ILE A 364 -8.55 21.36 -12.82
CA ILE A 364 -9.70 21.84 -12.04
C ILE A 364 -9.32 21.97 -10.55
N ALA A 365 -8.67 20.95 -9.99
CA ALA A 365 -8.20 20.97 -8.62
C ALA A 365 -7.14 22.06 -8.36
N GLY A 366 -6.18 22.25 -9.28
CA GLY A 366 -5.15 23.28 -9.17
C GLY A 366 -5.72 24.70 -9.17
N LEU A 367 -6.74 24.96 -10.00
CA LEU A 367 -7.48 26.21 -9.98
C LEU A 367 -8.30 26.36 -8.69
N GLN A 368 -9.03 25.30 -8.29
CA GLN A 368 -9.88 25.28 -7.10
C GLN A 368 -9.11 25.46 -5.80
N TRP A 369 -7.83 25.10 -5.74
CA TRP A 369 -7.00 25.12 -4.53
C TRP A 369 -5.75 26.01 -4.66
N TRP A 370 -5.72 26.91 -5.63
CA TRP A 370 -4.63 27.87 -5.78
C TRP A 370 -4.34 28.61 -4.47
N GLY A 371 -3.08 28.63 -4.03
CA GLY A 371 -2.66 29.27 -2.78
C GLY A 371 -2.73 28.39 -1.52
N ALA A 372 -3.26 27.16 -1.60
CA ALA A 372 -3.32 26.23 -0.45
C ALA A 372 -1.95 25.69 0.01
N ALA A 373 -0.85 26.01 -0.68
CA ALA A 373 0.49 25.49 -0.40
C ALA A 373 1.01 25.88 0.99
N SER A 374 0.56 27.02 1.53
CA SER A 374 0.93 27.52 2.87
C SER A 374 0.09 26.94 4.01
N GLY A 375 -0.97 26.20 3.71
CA GLY A 375 -1.87 25.60 4.69
C GLY A 375 -3.33 26.01 4.51
N LEU A 376 -4.19 25.42 5.34
CA LEU A 376 -5.65 25.53 5.27
C LEU A 376 -6.21 25.76 6.68
N VAL A 377 -7.34 26.48 6.78
CA VAL A 377 -8.12 26.68 8.00
C VAL A 377 -9.60 26.86 7.69
N GLY A 378 -10.49 26.56 8.63
CA GLY A 378 -11.95 26.71 8.48
C GLY A 378 -12.67 25.38 8.34
N GLY A 379 -14.00 25.41 8.43
CA GLY A 379 -14.86 24.22 8.39
C GLY A 379 -14.43 23.14 9.39
N ALA A 380 -14.44 21.88 8.95
CA ALA A 380 -13.99 20.73 9.73
C ALA A 380 -12.46 20.52 9.68
N TRP A 381 -11.70 21.43 9.07
CA TRP A 381 -10.27 21.26 8.93
C TRP A 381 -9.57 21.33 10.29
N VAL A 382 -8.73 20.34 10.57
CA VAL A 382 -7.98 20.23 11.83
C VAL A 382 -6.50 20.10 11.53
N SER A 383 -5.67 20.66 12.41
CA SER A 383 -4.23 20.53 12.34
C SER A 383 -3.79 19.09 12.63
N LEU A 384 -2.64 18.68 12.09
CA LEU A 384 -1.99 17.43 12.42
C LEU A 384 -0.66 17.70 13.13
N PRO A 385 -0.13 16.74 13.91
CA PRO A 385 1.17 16.87 14.52
C PRO A 385 2.28 17.20 13.52
N ALA A 386 3.27 17.98 13.94
CA ALA A 386 4.36 18.42 13.08
C ALA A 386 5.28 17.26 12.66
N SER A 387 5.48 16.28 13.55
CA SER A 387 6.27 15.09 13.26
C SER A 387 5.38 13.88 12.98
N TRP A 388 5.86 13.00 12.11
CA TRP A 388 5.19 11.72 11.86
C TRP A 388 5.20 10.82 13.10
N TRP A 389 6.23 10.89 13.94
CA TRP A 389 6.32 10.07 15.16
C TRP A 389 5.28 10.46 16.21
N ASP A 390 4.94 11.75 16.32
CA ASP A 390 3.87 12.20 17.20
C ASP A 390 2.51 11.70 16.69
N LEU A 391 2.27 11.77 15.37
CA LEU A 391 1.06 11.22 14.76
C LEU A 391 0.98 9.70 14.93
N TRP A 392 2.08 8.98 14.74
CA TRP A 392 2.15 7.53 14.96
C TRP A 392 1.88 7.18 16.42
N SER A 393 2.45 7.92 17.36
CA SER A 393 2.23 7.72 18.79
C SER A 393 0.77 7.98 19.16
N ALA A 394 0.17 9.05 18.63
CA ALA A 394 -1.24 9.38 18.83
C ALA A 394 -2.18 8.34 18.23
N ALA A 395 -1.91 7.85 17.02
CA ALA A 395 -2.72 6.84 16.33
C ALA A 395 -2.89 5.56 17.16
N TRP A 396 -1.87 5.19 17.93
CA TRP A 396 -1.86 3.96 18.72
C TRP A 396 -2.02 4.20 20.23
N ALA A 397 -2.30 5.44 20.66
CA ALA A 397 -2.51 5.79 22.06
C ALA A 397 -3.91 5.38 22.56
N GLY A 398 -4.01 5.13 23.87
CA GLY A 398 -5.29 4.96 24.57
C GLY A 398 -5.76 6.21 25.32
N TRP A 399 -5.01 7.31 25.20
CA TRP A 399 -5.32 8.62 25.76
C TRP A 399 -5.50 9.63 24.63
N ILE A 400 -6.56 10.42 24.71
CA ILE A 400 -6.88 11.49 23.76
C ILE A 400 -6.58 12.83 24.46
N PRO A 401 -5.58 13.61 24.02
CA PRO A 401 -5.09 14.78 24.74
C PRO A 401 -6.00 16.02 24.69
N GLY A 402 -7.13 16.03 23.96
CA GLY A 402 -7.94 17.26 23.86
C GLY A 402 -8.65 17.64 25.16
N GLY A 403 -8.79 18.96 25.38
CA GLY A 403 -9.18 19.49 26.69
C GLY A 403 -8.18 19.08 27.78
N ASP A 404 -8.69 18.70 28.94
CA ASP A 404 -7.93 18.05 30.02
C ASP A 404 -7.75 16.53 29.82
N GLY A 405 -7.96 16.03 28.60
CA GLY A 405 -7.69 14.65 28.21
C GLY A 405 -8.81 13.66 28.52
N TYR A 406 -8.93 12.62 27.69
CA TYR A 406 -9.96 11.58 27.83
C TYR A 406 -9.38 10.19 27.60
N ALA A 407 -9.85 9.23 28.39
CA ALA A 407 -9.60 7.81 28.13
C ALA A 407 -10.37 7.35 26.88
N GLY A 408 -9.67 6.75 25.92
CA GLY A 408 -10.32 6.22 24.72
C GLY A 408 -9.36 5.92 23.58
N GLY A 409 -9.81 5.09 22.64
CA GLY A 409 -9.08 4.87 21.40
C GLY A 409 -9.03 6.14 20.55
N ALA A 410 -7.87 6.43 19.97
CA ALA A 410 -7.67 7.54 19.05
C ALA A 410 -8.70 7.54 17.90
N ASP A 411 -8.92 8.71 17.31
CA ASP A 411 -9.76 8.83 16.13
C ASP A 411 -9.23 7.89 15.01
N PRO A 412 -10.07 7.01 14.42
CA PRO A 412 -9.64 6.08 13.37
C PRO A 412 -8.96 6.74 12.15
N LEU A 413 -9.28 8.00 11.86
CA LEU A 413 -8.62 8.76 10.81
C LEU A 413 -7.15 9.05 11.15
N THR A 414 -6.80 9.16 12.44
CA THR A 414 -5.42 9.31 12.91
C THR A 414 -4.57 8.10 12.51
N VAL A 415 -5.12 6.89 12.66
CA VAL A 415 -4.46 5.64 12.22
C VAL A 415 -4.26 5.64 10.72
N LEU A 416 -5.31 6.01 9.96
CA LEU A 416 -5.23 6.07 8.50
C LEU A 416 -4.17 7.09 8.04
N MET A 417 -4.15 8.28 8.63
CA MET A 417 -3.17 9.31 8.31
C MET A 417 -1.75 8.90 8.70
N ALA A 418 -1.55 8.24 9.84
CA ALA A 418 -0.24 7.72 10.24
C ALA A 418 0.31 6.73 9.20
N LEU A 419 -0.56 5.87 8.64
CA LEU A 419 -0.20 4.92 7.58
C LEU A 419 0.06 5.60 6.23
N LEU A 420 -0.78 6.56 5.83
CA LEU A 420 -0.64 7.28 4.55
C LEU A 420 0.58 8.22 4.53
N SER A 421 0.96 8.79 5.67
CA SER A 421 2.13 9.67 5.79
C SER A 421 3.46 8.90 5.92
N ALA A 422 3.45 7.63 6.32
CA ALA A 422 4.66 6.85 6.56
C ALA A 422 5.64 6.78 5.37
N PRO A 423 5.21 6.59 4.11
CA PRO A 423 6.14 6.48 2.97
C PRO A 423 6.90 7.77 2.65
N VAL A 424 6.33 8.93 2.99
CA VAL A 424 6.90 10.25 2.69
C VAL A 424 7.55 10.90 3.91
N ALA A 425 7.34 10.36 5.11
CA ALA A 425 7.96 10.84 6.34
C ALA A 425 9.50 10.94 6.28
N PRO A 426 10.25 9.98 5.68
CA PRO A 426 11.71 10.10 5.55
C PRO A 426 12.18 11.25 4.66
N LEU A 427 11.29 11.81 3.82
CA LEU A 427 11.57 12.97 2.97
C LEU A 427 11.33 14.31 3.70
N GLY A 428 10.96 14.28 4.98
CA GLY A 428 10.65 15.48 5.77
C GLY A 428 9.26 16.07 5.50
N VAL A 429 8.39 15.36 4.76
CA VAL A 429 7.02 15.80 4.50
C VAL A 429 6.18 15.63 5.77
N THR A 430 5.57 16.71 6.26
CA THR A 430 4.76 16.69 7.48
C THR A 430 3.42 16.00 7.24
N PRO A 431 2.81 15.38 8.26
CA PRO A 431 1.48 14.78 8.11
C PRO A 431 0.40 15.78 7.68
N GLY A 432 0.50 17.04 8.14
CA GLY A 432 -0.37 18.13 7.69
C GLY A 432 -0.26 18.38 6.18
N ALA A 433 0.95 18.37 5.61
CA ALA A 433 1.13 18.51 4.17
C ALA A 433 0.53 17.34 3.38
N VAL A 434 0.60 16.11 3.92
CA VAL A 434 -0.07 14.94 3.32
C VAL A 434 -1.59 15.09 3.34
N ALA A 435 -2.16 15.52 4.47
CA ALA A 435 -3.59 15.78 4.57
C ALA A 435 -4.03 16.85 3.57
N THR A 436 -3.31 17.98 3.49
CA THR A 436 -3.58 19.05 2.52
C THR A 436 -3.50 18.52 1.09
N PHE A 437 -2.47 17.73 0.76
CA PHE A 437 -2.35 17.11 -0.54
C PHE A 437 -3.54 16.19 -0.86
N LEU A 438 -3.99 15.37 0.08
CA LEU A 438 -5.15 14.48 -0.11
C LEU A 438 -6.45 15.26 -0.34
N LEU A 439 -6.65 16.39 0.36
CA LEU A 439 -7.80 17.26 0.16
C LEU A 439 -7.75 17.94 -1.21
N VAL A 440 -6.60 18.55 -1.56
CA VAL A 440 -6.39 19.25 -2.83
C VAL A 440 -6.49 18.29 -4.02
N ALA A 441 -5.93 17.09 -3.88
CA ALA A 441 -5.97 16.04 -4.91
C ALA A 441 -7.25 15.19 -4.86
N SER A 442 -8.28 15.57 -4.09
CA SER A 442 -9.49 14.77 -3.92
C SER A 442 -10.20 14.45 -5.26
N SER A 443 -10.37 15.44 -6.14
CA SER A 443 -10.98 15.26 -7.47
C SER A 443 -10.17 14.31 -8.38
N PRO A 444 -8.86 14.51 -8.62
CA PRO A 444 -8.07 13.56 -9.42
C PRO A 444 -7.96 12.17 -8.78
N LEU A 445 -7.87 12.07 -7.46
CA LEU A 445 -7.88 10.77 -6.76
C LEU A 445 -9.22 10.04 -6.95
N ALA A 446 -10.34 10.74 -6.85
CA ALA A 446 -11.67 10.19 -7.10
C ALA A 446 -11.81 9.71 -8.55
N ALA A 447 -11.33 10.49 -9.51
CA ALA A 447 -11.32 10.10 -10.93
C ALA A 447 -10.52 8.81 -11.16
N MET A 448 -9.32 8.71 -10.60
CA MET A 448 -8.47 7.52 -10.71
C MET A 448 -9.10 6.30 -10.02
N ALA A 449 -9.68 6.49 -8.84
CA ALA A 449 -10.32 5.43 -8.07
C ALA A 449 -11.59 4.91 -8.76
N ALA A 450 -12.31 5.75 -9.53
CA ALA A 450 -13.42 5.33 -10.36
C ALA A 450 -12.98 4.70 -11.71
N TRP A 451 -11.88 5.18 -12.30
CA TRP A 451 -11.45 4.78 -13.65
C TRP A 451 -11.24 3.26 -13.82
N VAL A 452 -10.71 2.58 -12.80
CA VAL A 452 -10.52 1.13 -12.83
C VAL A 452 -11.85 0.38 -12.68
N PRO A 453 -12.67 0.64 -11.64
CA PRO A 453 -14.04 0.13 -11.49
C PRO A 453 -14.95 0.26 -12.70
N THR A 454 -14.87 1.37 -13.46
CA THR A 454 -15.74 1.57 -14.64
C THR A 454 -15.58 0.51 -15.74
N ARG A 455 -14.49 -0.28 -15.71
CA ARG A 455 -14.32 -1.44 -16.61
C ARG A 455 -15.37 -2.53 -16.39
N CYS A 456 -15.90 -2.65 -15.17
CA CYS A 456 -16.99 -3.59 -14.88
C CYS A 456 -18.31 -3.13 -15.50
N LEU A 457 -18.43 -1.85 -15.81
CA LEU A 457 -19.67 -1.23 -16.33
C LEU A 457 -19.73 -1.24 -17.85
N THR A 458 -18.63 -0.85 -18.50
CA THR A 458 -18.60 -0.69 -19.95
C THR A 458 -17.19 -0.76 -20.51
N THR A 459 -17.07 -1.24 -21.74
CA THR A 459 -15.82 -1.26 -22.51
C THR A 459 -15.54 0.10 -23.17
N SER A 460 -16.57 0.93 -23.37
CA SER A 460 -16.48 2.22 -24.05
C SER A 460 -15.65 3.24 -23.27
N LEU A 461 -14.51 3.66 -23.83
CA LEU A 461 -13.61 4.61 -23.19
C LEU A 461 -14.26 5.98 -22.93
N ARG A 462 -15.20 6.40 -23.78
CA ARG A 462 -15.92 7.68 -23.62
C ARG A 462 -16.86 7.65 -22.42
N VAL A 463 -17.63 6.58 -22.27
CA VAL A 463 -18.55 6.43 -21.13
C VAL A 463 -17.75 6.30 -19.84
N ARG A 464 -16.65 5.53 -19.85
CA ARG A 464 -15.73 5.45 -18.70
C ARG A 464 -15.18 6.82 -18.31
N PHE A 465 -14.79 7.64 -19.29
CA PHE A 465 -14.31 9.00 -19.05
C PHE A 465 -15.40 9.88 -18.42
N LEU A 466 -16.59 9.89 -19.01
CA LEU A 466 -17.72 10.69 -18.52
C LEU A 466 -18.16 10.29 -17.11
N VAL A 467 -18.30 8.99 -16.85
CA VAL A 467 -18.66 8.47 -15.52
C VAL A 467 -17.59 8.82 -14.49
N SER A 468 -16.31 8.63 -14.83
CA SER A 468 -15.22 8.94 -13.88
C SER A 468 -15.07 10.44 -13.65
N LEU A 469 -15.33 11.28 -14.66
CA LEU A 469 -15.34 12.74 -14.53
C LEU A 469 -16.53 13.23 -13.70
N ALA A 470 -17.74 12.70 -13.95
CA ALA A 470 -18.92 13.04 -13.16
C ALA A 470 -18.77 12.61 -11.69
N TRP A 471 -18.15 11.45 -11.43
CA TRP A 471 -17.80 11.00 -10.09
C TRP A 471 -16.84 11.99 -9.39
N ALA A 472 -15.76 12.38 -10.09
CA ALA A 472 -14.76 13.33 -9.58
C ALA A 472 -15.29 14.76 -9.36
N LEU A 473 -16.45 15.08 -9.90
CA LEU A 473 -17.12 16.37 -9.73
C LEU A 473 -18.38 16.27 -8.87
N SER A 474 -18.63 15.13 -8.22
CA SER A 474 -19.88 14.94 -7.47
C SER A 474 -20.07 16.02 -6.39
N PRO A 475 -21.30 16.50 -6.16
CA PRO A 475 -21.55 17.51 -5.11
C PRO A 475 -21.09 17.03 -3.73
N ALA A 476 -21.29 15.75 -3.41
CA ALA A 476 -20.84 15.16 -2.15
C ALA A 476 -19.32 15.29 -1.93
N LEU A 477 -18.52 15.07 -2.98
CA LEU A 477 -17.05 15.21 -2.91
C LEU A 477 -16.64 16.67 -2.80
N LEU A 478 -17.15 17.52 -3.70
CA LEU A 478 -16.76 18.93 -3.78
C LEU A 478 -17.13 19.69 -2.50
N MET A 479 -18.31 19.44 -1.94
CA MET A 479 -18.72 20.04 -0.67
C MET A 479 -17.92 19.48 0.50
N SER A 480 -17.59 18.19 0.53
CA SER A 480 -16.71 17.65 1.58
C SER A 480 -15.32 18.30 1.53
N ALA A 481 -14.80 18.55 0.33
CA ALA A 481 -13.52 19.22 0.15
C ALA A 481 -13.61 20.70 0.58
N ALA A 482 -14.66 21.42 0.14
CA ALA A 482 -14.90 22.82 0.50
C ALA A 482 -15.10 23.03 2.01
N HIS A 483 -15.77 22.11 2.70
CA HIS A 483 -15.96 22.15 4.16
C HIS A 483 -14.79 21.53 4.95
N GLY A 484 -13.74 21.02 4.27
CA GLY A 484 -12.55 20.48 4.95
C GLY A 484 -12.77 19.12 5.60
N VAL A 485 -13.86 18.43 5.28
CA VAL A 485 -14.18 17.12 5.82
C VAL A 485 -13.38 16.05 5.06
N LEU A 486 -12.11 15.90 5.45
CA LEU A 486 -11.17 14.94 4.83
C LEU A 486 -11.70 13.50 4.86
N ALA A 487 -12.40 13.10 5.93
CA ALA A 487 -13.01 11.79 6.00
C ALA A 487 -14.07 11.57 4.91
N GLY A 488 -14.87 12.60 4.60
CA GLY A 488 -15.87 12.56 3.54
C GLY A 488 -15.24 12.38 2.15
N THR A 489 -14.14 13.08 1.88
CA THR A 489 -13.42 12.97 0.59
C THR A 489 -12.77 11.60 0.42
N LEU A 490 -12.08 11.09 1.45
CA LEU A 490 -11.44 9.77 1.41
C LEU A 490 -12.46 8.63 1.29
N ALA A 491 -13.60 8.72 1.99
CA ALA A 491 -14.69 7.76 1.84
C ALA A 491 -15.22 7.75 0.40
N HIS A 492 -15.43 8.94 -0.21
CA HIS A 492 -15.84 9.05 -1.61
C HIS A 492 -14.83 8.39 -2.57
N VAL A 493 -13.53 8.59 -2.36
CA VAL A 493 -12.48 7.96 -3.18
C VAL A 493 -12.48 6.43 -3.06
N ALA A 494 -12.76 5.88 -1.87
CA ALA A 494 -12.71 4.43 -1.63
C ALA A 494 -13.93 3.65 -2.17
N LEU A 495 -15.10 4.28 -2.24
CA LEU A 495 -16.38 3.63 -2.61
C LEU A 495 -16.35 2.86 -3.94
N PRO A 496 -15.84 3.40 -5.07
CA PRO A 496 -15.86 2.69 -6.34
C PRO A 496 -15.06 1.38 -6.33
N ILE A 497 -13.99 1.32 -5.53
CA ILE A 497 -13.11 0.14 -5.42
C ILE A 497 -13.85 -0.99 -4.73
N LEU A 498 -14.55 -0.70 -3.62
CA LEU A 498 -15.40 -1.67 -2.94
C LEU A 498 -16.55 -2.14 -3.83
N ALA A 499 -17.23 -1.19 -4.50
CA ALA A 499 -18.35 -1.50 -5.39
C ALA A 499 -17.93 -2.47 -6.50
N ALA A 500 -16.78 -2.24 -7.15
CA ALA A 500 -16.26 -3.13 -8.19
C ALA A 500 -15.88 -4.52 -7.68
N TYR A 501 -15.53 -4.67 -6.40
CA TYR A 501 -15.28 -5.99 -5.81
C TYR A 501 -16.56 -6.75 -5.49
N CYS A 502 -17.64 -6.05 -5.13
CA CYS A 502 -18.94 -6.66 -4.87
C CYS A 502 -19.62 -7.15 -6.17
N VAL A 503 -19.37 -6.51 -7.31
CA VAL A 503 -19.93 -6.90 -8.62
C VAL A 503 -19.14 -8.07 -9.22
N SER A 504 -19.80 -9.22 -9.41
CA SER A 504 -19.14 -10.47 -9.83
C SER A 504 -18.88 -10.62 -11.33
N ALA A 505 -19.38 -9.71 -12.18
CA ALA A 505 -19.26 -9.81 -13.64
C ALA A 505 -18.53 -8.59 -14.20
N VAL A 506 -17.33 -8.80 -14.76
CA VAL A 506 -16.69 -7.79 -15.60
C VAL A 506 -17.14 -8.02 -17.03
N ALA A 507 -17.67 -6.99 -17.69
CA ALA A 507 -18.05 -7.10 -19.10
C ALA A 507 -16.81 -7.49 -19.94
N PRO A 508 -16.87 -8.54 -20.76
CA PRO A 508 -15.75 -8.92 -21.62
C PRO A 508 -15.47 -7.80 -22.62
N LEU A 509 -14.19 -7.60 -22.94
CA LEU A 509 -13.80 -6.64 -23.98
C LEU A 509 -14.18 -7.22 -25.34
N MET A 510 -15.16 -6.63 -26.02
CA MET A 510 -15.54 -7.02 -27.38
C MET A 510 -14.55 -6.41 -28.39
N VAL A 511 -14.00 -7.24 -29.27
CA VAL A 511 -12.94 -6.91 -30.22
C VAL A 511 -13.34 -7.39 -31.62
N ALA A 512 -12.98 -6.64 -32.65
CA ALA A 512 -13.10 -7.09 -34.04
C ALA A 512 -12.02 -8.14 -34.35
N SER A 513 -12.45 -9.25 -34.93
CA SER A 513 -11.68 -10.44 -35.31
C SER A 513 -12.02 -10.84 -36.74
N ALA A 514 -11.26 -11.78 -37.31
CA ALA A 514 -11.57 -12.33 -38.63
C ALA A 514 -12.96 -13.01 -38.70
N SER A 515 -13.45 -13.52 -37.56
CA SER A 515 -14.76 -14.16 -37.38
C SER A 515 -15.92 -13.17 -37.14
N GLY A 516 -15.66 -11.86 -37.08
CA GLY A 516 -16.64 -10.84 -36.70
C GLY A 516 -16.30 -10.17 -35.37
N VAL A 517 -17.26 -10.01 -34.47
CA VAL A 517 -17.04 -9.41 -33.15
C VAL A 517 -17.04 -10.49 -32.07
N GLU A 518 -15.89 -10.70 -31.44
CA GLU A 518 -15.72 -11.71 -30.40
C GLU A 518 -15.26 -11.12 -29.07
N ALA A 519 -15.46 -11.87 -27.99
CA ALA A 519 -14.97 -11.50 -26.68
C ALA A 519 -13.47 -11.78 -26.62
N ALA A 520 -12.66 -10.77 -26.32
CA ALA A 520 -11.23 -10.94 -26.15
C ALA A 520 -10.97 -12.03 -25.09
N PRO A 521 -10.07 -13.00 -25.37
CA PRO A 521 -9.72 -14.12 -24.50
C PRO A 521 -8.87 -13.64 -23.33
N THR A 522 -9.44 -12.74 -22.53
CA THR A 522 -8.81 -12.17 -21.37
C THR A 522 -9.71 -12.37 -20.18
N ASN A 523 -9.13 -12.82 -19.07
CA ASN A 523 -9.74 -12.66 -17.77
C ASN A 523 -9.42 -11.24 -17.28
N PRO A 524 -10.32 -10.24 -17.45
CA PRO A 524 -10.07 -8.90 -16.96
C PRO A 524 -9.83 -8.97 -15.46
N ARG A 525 -8.68 -8.46 -15.02
CA ARG A 525 -8.34 -8.43 -13.60
C ARG A 525 -9.31 -7.50 -12.88
N GLY A 526 -10.26 -8.08 -12.17
CA GLY A 526 -11.10 -7.36 -11.21
C GLY A 526 -10.28 -6.77 -10.06
N VAL A 527 -10.94 -5.97 -9.22
CA VAL A 527 -10.36 -5.54 -7.95
C VAL A 527 -10.05 -6.79 -7.13
N ASN A 528 -8.84 -6.90 -6.58
CA ASN A 528 -8.49 -8.04 -5.73
C ASN A 528 -8.99 -7.83 -4.29
N ALA A 529 -9.02 -8.91 -3.51
CA ALA A 529 -9.42 -8.87 -2.10
C ALA A 529 -8.59 -7.89 -1.26
N GLY A 530 -7.31 -7.71 -1.57
CA GLY A 530 -6.43 -6.77 -0.85
C GLY A 530 -6.82 -5.30 -1.07
N CYS A 531 -7.04 -4.87 -2.32
CA CYS A 531 -7.50 -3.52 -2.63
C CYS A 531 -8.90 -3.26 -2.06
N ALA A 532 -9.79 -4.24 -2.12
CA ALA A 532 -11.10 -4.15 -1.47
C ALA A 532 -10.97 -4.03 0.06
N GLY A 533 -10.04 -4.77 0.68
CA GLY A 533 -9.78 -4.69 2.13
C GLY A 533 -9.24 -3.33 2.55
N LEU A 534 -8.36 -2.73 1.76
CA LEU A 534 -7.92 -1.34 1.96
C LEU A 534 -9.07 -0.34 1.77
N ALA A 535 -9.94 -0.54 0.77
CA ALA A 535 -11.10 0.33 0.57
C ALA A 535 -12.07 0.26 1.77
N VAL A 536 -12.37 -0.93 2.29
CA VAL A 536 -13.21 -1.09 3.50
C VAL A 536 -12.53 -0.46 4.72
N LEU A 537 -11.21 -0.62 4.87
CA LEU A 537 -10.45 0.04 5.94
C LEU A 537 -10.58 1.56 5.88
N VAL A 538 -10.38 2.16 4.70
CA VAL A 538 -10.54 3.61 4.50
C VAL A 538 -11.97 4.04 4.84
N LEU A 539 -12.98 3.34 4.31
CA LEU A 539 -14.39 3.66 4.58
C LEU A 539 -14.69 3.62 6.08
N ALA A 540 -14.32 2.54 6.77
CA ALA A 540 -14.58 2.37 8.20
C ALA A 540 -13.81 3.39 9.05
N CYS A 541 -12.58 3.72 8.68
CA CYS A 541 -11.79 4.76 9.35
C CYS A 541 -12.31 6.18 9.08
N CYS A 542 -13.08 6.40 8.01
CA CYS A 542 -13.66 7.72 7.68
C CYS A 542 -15.07 7.90 8.27
N ALA A 543 -15.85 6.84 8.29
CA ALA A 543 -17.24 6.83 8.72
C ALA A 543 -17.58 5.46 9.31
N PRO A 544 -17.61 5.31 10.65
CA PRO A 544 -17.73 4.00 11.30
C PRO A 544 -18.93 3.18 10.79
N TRP A 545 -20.10 3.80 10.59
CA TRP A 545 -21.31 3.13 10.07
C TRP A 545 -21.14 2.43 8.71
N THR A 546 -20.12 2.76 7.93
CA THR A 546 -19.86 2.11 6.63
C THR A 546 -19.32 0.69 6.78
N LEU A 547 -18.73 0.32 7.92
CA LEU A 547 -18.22 -1.04 8.17
C LEU A 547 -19.33 -2.11 8.11
N PRO A 548 -20.43 -2.02 8.89
CA PRO A 548 -21.49 -3.02 8.84
C PRO A 548 -22.16 -3.08 7.45
N LEU A 549 -22.30 -1.95 6.76
CA LEU A 549 -22.83 -1.94 5.39
C LEU A 549 -21.87 -2.58 4.38
N SER A 550 -20.57 -2.36 4.52
CA SER A 550 -19.56 -3.02 3.69
C SER A 550 -19.58 -4.53 3.92
N VAL A 551 -19.70 -4.98 5.18
CA VAL A 551 -19.86 -6.40 5.52
C VAL A 551 -21.13 -6.97 4.90
N ALA A 552 -22.26 -6.28 5.00
CA ALA A 552 -23.53 -6.71 4.40
C ALA A 552 -23.43 -6.82 2.86
N ALA A 553 -22.84 -5.82 2.19
CA ALA A 553 -22.62 -5.83 0.75
C ALA A 553 -21.69 -6.97 0.31
N LEU A 554 -20.61 -7.22 1.07
CA LEU A 554 -19.69 -8.33 0.81
C LEU A 554 -20.40 -9.68 1.01
N MET A 555 -21.18 -9.84 2.08
CA MET A 555 -21.95 -11.05 2.37
C MET A 555 -23.01 -11.34 1.30
N TRP A 556 -23.67 -10.29 0.78
CA TRP A 556 -24.61 -10.40 -0.33
C TRP A 556 -23.94 -11.01 -1.56
N SER A 557 -22.70 -10.62 -1.86
CA SER A 557 -21.95 -11.19 -2.98
C SER A 557 -21.43 -12.61 -2.70
N SER A 558 -20.85 -12.86 -1.52
CA SER A 558 -20.42 -14.17 -1.04
C SER A 558 -20.00 -14.11 0.42
N ARG A 559 -20.46 -15.07 1.25
CA ARG A 559 -20.06 -15.15 2.67
C ARG A 559 -18.54 -15.24 2.89
N ARG A 560 -17.77 -15.80 1.95
CA ARG A 560 -16.29 -15.87 2.07
C ARG A 560 -15.63 -14.51 1.86
N ARG A 561 -16.26 -13.60 1.11
CA ARG A 561 -15.72 -12.26 0.82
C ARG A 561 -15.78 -11.33 2.04
N SER A 562 -16.59 -11.62 3.07
CA SER A 562 -16.65 -10.78 4.28
C SER A 562 -15.35 -10.78 5.10
N ILE A 563 -14.49 -11.79 4.94
CA ILE A 563 -13.15 -11.84 5.57
C ILE A 563 -12.31 -10.60 5.19
N VAL A 564 -12.58 -10.01 4.02
CA VAL A 564 -11.94 -8.77 3.55
C VAL A 564 -12.15 -7.58 4.48
N ALA A 565 -13.23 -7.57 5.27
CA ALA A 565 -13.55 -6.50 6.22
C ALA A 565 -12.89 -6.68 7.61
N LEU A 566 -12.33 -7.86 7.92
CA LEU A 566 -11.66 -8.14 9.20
C LEU A 566 -10.61 -7.09 9.61
N PRO A 567 -9.72 -6.63 8.71
CA PRO A 567 -8.71 -5.61 9.03
C PRO A 567 -9.33 -4.28 9.47
N ALA A 568 -10.39 -3.85 8.78
CA ALA A 568 -11.13 -2.65 9.14
C ALA A 568 -11.82 -2.80 10.50
N ALA A 569 -12.44 -3.97 10.75
CA ALA A 569 -13.08 -4.26 12.02
C ALA A 569 -12.10 -4.23 13.20
N VAL A 570 -10.89 -4.76 13.03
CA VAL A 570 -9.85 -4.75 14.08
C VAL A 570 -9.32 -3.34 14.35
N VAL A 571 -9.10 -2.53 13.30
CA VAL A 571 -8.59 -1.15 13.46
C VAL A 571 -9.61 -0.26 14.16
N VAL A 572 -10.88 -0.33 13.79
CA VAL A 572 -11.96 0.52 14.34
C VAL A 572 -12.56 -0.06 15.64
N ALA A 573 -12.10 -1.24 16.08
CA ALA A 573 -12.60 -1.92 17.29
C ALA A 573 -12.67 -1.02 18.53
N PRO A 574 -11.67 -0.16 18.85
CA PRO A 574 -11.76 0.73 20.01
C PRO A 574 -12.95 1.68 19.95
N THR A 575 -13.26 2.24 18.76
CA THR A 575 -14.41 3.14 18.59
C THR A 575 -15.73 2.43 18.84
N TYR A 576 -15.90 1.22 18.30
CA TYR A 576 -17.09 0.40 18.55
C TYR A 576 -17.23 -0.01 20.01
N LEU A 577 -16.13 -0.41 20.65
CA LEU A 577 -16.11 -0.76 22.06
C LEU A 577 -16.46 0.44 22.94
N SER A 578 -15.94 1.63 22.64
CA SER A 578 -16.31 2.87 23.36
C SER A 578 -17.81 3.16 23.29
N ILE A 579 -18.45 2.93 22.14
CA ILE A 579 -19.90 3.10 21.95
C ILE A 579 -20.69 2.03 22.72
N LEU A 580 -20.20 0.78 22.76
CA LEU A 580 -20.83 -0.30 23.51
C LEU A 580 -20.75 -0.07 25.03
N VAL A 581 -19.62 0.45 25.52
CA VAL A 581 -19.41 0.76 26.94
C VAL A 581 -20.20 2.00 27.36
N HIS A 582 -20.35 2.99 26.47
CA HIS A 582 -21.12 4.20 26.73
C HIS A 582 -22.26 4.37 25.71
N PRO A 583 -23.45 3.80 25.97
CA PRO A 583 -24.58 3.88 25.04
C PRO A 583 -25.01 5.30 24.69
N SER A 584 -24.75 6.30 25.55
CA SER A 584 -24.97 7.73 25.26
C SER A 584 -24.15 8.23 24.06
N ALA A 585 -23.05 7.56 23.72
CA ALA A 585 -22.18 7.87 22.60
C ALA A 585 -22.63 7.25 21.26
N TRP A 586 -23.83 6.65 21.17
CA TRP A 586 -24.33 5.99 19.94
C TRP A 586 -24.25 6.87 18.69
N VAL A 587 -24.40 8.18 18.87
CA VAL A 587 -24.32 9.19 17.81
C VAL A 587 -22.94 9.22 17.12
N ALA A 588 -21.89 8.73 17.78
CA ALA A 588 -20.59 8.55 17.15
C ALA A 588 -20.63 7.65 15.91
N LEU A 589 -21.61 6.73 15.81
CA LEU A 589 -21.81 5.91 14.61
C LEU A 589 -22.23 6.74 13.40
N THR A 590 -23.02 7.80 13.59
CA THR A 590 -23.49 8.66 12.49
C THR A 590 -22.48 9.74 12.12
N SER A 591 -21.47 9.97 12.96
CA SER A 591 -20.42 10.97 12.75
C SER A 591 -19.36 10.50 11.75
N THR A 592 -18.80 11.44 11.01
CA THR A 592 -17.51 11.24 10.34
C THR A 592 -16.37 11.41 11.33
N THR A 593 -15.29 10.70 11.10
CA THR A 593 -14.02 10.87 11.81
C THR A 593 -13.32 12.18 11.44
N GLY A 594 -12.37 12.61 12.27
CA GLY A 594 -11.68 13.89 12.09
C GLY A 594 -12.41 15.06 12.73
N GLY A 595 -12.16 16.27 12.23
CA GLY A 595 -12.80 17.49 12.71
C GLY A 595 -14.30 17.53 12.45
N VAL A 596 -15.01 18.31 13.26
CA VAL A 596 -16.45 18.53 13.18
C VAL A 596 -16.69 20.03 13.32
N HIS A 597 -17.66 20.56 12.57
CA HIS A 597 -18.05 21.96 12.62
C HIS A 597 -19.56 22.13 12.41
N ALA A 598 -20.13 23.22 12.90
CA ALA A 598 -21.52 23.60 12.65
C ALA A 598 -21.68 24.15 11.23
N TYR A 599 -22.71 23.71 10.52
CA TYR A 599 -22.92 24.08 9.13
C TYR A 599 -24.39 24.20 8.76
N THR A 600 -24.67 24.97 7.71
CA THR A 600 -25.99 25.07 7.11
C THR A 600 -26.34 23.82 6.32
N ARG A 601 -27.31 23.04 6.81
CA ARG A 601 -27.74 21.78 6.19
C ARG A 601 -28.53 22.03 4.90
N ALA A 602 -28.35 21.14 3.93
CA ALA A 602 -29.16 21.14 2.71
C ALA A 602 -30.64 20.85 3.02
N SER A 603 -31.55 21.52 2.30
CA SER A 603 -32.97 21.15 2.28
C SER A 603 -33.15 19.74 1.68
N SER A 604 -34.30 19.10 1.91
CA SER A 604 -34.55 17.71 1.48
C SER A 604 -34.37 17.49 -0.02
N TRP A 605 -34.76 18.45 -0.86
CA TRP A 605 -34.63 18.33 -2.31
C TRP A 605 -33.18 18.58 -2.79
N PHE A 606 -32.39 19.42 -2.11
CA PHE A 606 -30.94 19.54 -2.36
C PHE A 606 -30.18 18.27 -1.97
N ALA A 607 -30.56 17.66 -0.84
CA ALA A 607 -30.01 16.40 -0.40
C ALA A 607 -30.25 15.27 -1.43
N PHE A 608 -31.42 15.25 -2.08
CA PHE A 608 -31.69 14.33 -3.19
C PHE A 608 -30.74 14.52 -4.39
N LEU A 609 -30.29 15.75 -4.65
CA LEU A 609 -29.28 16.05 -5.69
C LEU A 609 -27.84 15.70 -5.25
N GLY A 610 -27.67 15.14 -4.05
CA GLY A 610 -26.38 14.72 -3.51
C GLY A 610 -25.61 15.80 -2.74
N MET A 611 -26.27 16.90 -2.36
CA MET A 611 -25.64 18.01 -1.61
C MET A 611 -25.76 17.79 -0.09
N PRO A 612 -24.65 17.63 0.67
CA PRO A 612 -24.71 17.50 2.13
C PRO A 612 -25.00 18.80 2.88
N ALA A 613 -24.56 19.94 2.34
CA ALA A 613 -24.71 21.27 2.93
C ALA A 613 -25.47 22.21 1.98
N ALA A 614 -25.90 23.36 2.47
CA ALA A 614 -26.49 24.39 1.63
C ALA A 614 -25.41 25.01 0.72
N PRO A 615 -25.75 25.34 -0.54
CA PRO A 615 -24.81 25.96 -1.47
C PRO A 615 -24.44 27.37 -0.99
N GLN A 616 -23.17 27.72 -1.14
CA GLN A 616 -22.62 28.98 -0.60
C GLN A 616 -22.87 30.19 -1.53
N SER A 617 -23.26 29.93 -2.78
CA SER A 617 -23.59 30.96 -3.77
C SER A 617 -24.59 30.44 -4.80
N THR A 618 -25.22 31.35 -5.55
CA THR A 618 -26.12 30.99 -6.65
C THR A 618 -25.42 30.20 -7.76
N LEU A 619 -24.15 30.51 -8.05
CA LEU A 619 -23.36 29.80 -9.06
C LEU A 619 -23.02 28.37 -8.62
N ASP A 620 -22.66 28.18 -7.35
CA ASP A 620 -22.46 26.85 -6.76
C ASP A 620 -23.74 26.02 -6.82
N LEU A 621 -24.87 26.64 -6.42
CA LEU A 621 -26.20 26.04 -6.54
C LEU A 621 -26.49 25.56 -7.96
N ILE A 622 -26.29 26.41 -8.97
CA ILE A 622 -26.55 26.07 -10.38
C ILE A 622 -25.62 24.93 -10.82
N ALA A 623 -24.31 25.03 -10.56
CA ALA A 623 -23.33 24.05 -11.01
C ALA A 623 -23.58 22.66 -10.38
N SER A 624 -23.75 22.61 -9.06
CA SER A 624 -24.04 21.37 -8.32
C SER A 624 -25.43 20.82 -8.66
N GLY A 625 -26.42 21.71 -8.87
CA GLY A 625 -27.79 21.36 -9.22
C GLY A 625 -27.93 20.78 -10.63
N VAL A 626 -27.25 21.36 -11.62
CA VAL A 626 -27.21 20.84 -12.99
C VAL A 626 -26.56 19.46 -13.03
N LEU A 627 -25.48 19.24 -12.27
CA LEU A 627 -24.83 17.93 -12.21
C LEU A 627 -25.72 16.87 -11.54
N GLY A 628 -26.17 17.13 -10.30
CA GLY A 628 -27.00 16.20 -9.54
C GLY A 628 -28.34 15.92 -10.24
N GLY A 629 -29.00 16.98 -10.72
CA GLY A 629 -30.27 16.89 -11.42
C GLY A 629 -30.15 16.22 -12.78
N GLY A 630 -29.10 16.53 -13.54
CA GLY A 630 -28.81 15.89 -14.82
C GLY A 630 -28.58 14.38 -14.68
N VAL A 631 -27.79 13.96 -13.69
CA VAL A 631 -27.55 12.53 -13.42
C VAL A 631 -28.84 11.83 -12.96
N ALA A 632 -29.62 12.44 -12.07
CA ALA A 632 -30.90 11.89 -11.62
C ALA A 632 -31.90 11.75 -12.78
N LEU A 633 -32.00 12.77 -13.65
CA LEU A 633 -32.86 12.73 -14.83
C LEU A 633 -32.44 11.62 -15.80
N LEU A 634 -31.15 11.49 -16.11
CA LEU A 634 -30.64 10.43 -16.98
C LEU A 634 -30.88 9.04 -16.38
N ALA A 635 -30.76 8.88 -15.06
CA ALA A 635 -31.08 7.64 -14.37
C ALA A 635 -32.58 7.29 -14.47
N LEU A 636 -33.48 8.26 -14.28
CA LEU A 636 -34.92 8.08 -14.45
C LEU A 636 -35.28 7.71 -15.90
N LEU A 637 -34.68 8.38 -16.88
CA LEU A 637 -34.87 8.06 -18.30
C LEU A 637 -34.35 6.65 -18.63
N ALA A 638 -33.22 6.24 -18.06
CA ALA A 638 -32.70 4.88 -18.22
C ALA A 638 -33.67 3.83 -17.66
N VAL A 639 -34.21 4.06 -16.46
CA VAL A 639 -35.22 3.19 -15.84
C VAL A 639 -36.50 3.15 -16.69
N ALA A 640 -37.00 4.29 -17.15
CA ALA A 640 -38.21 4.39 -17.97
C ALA A 640 -38.08 3.67 -19.32
N ARG A 641 -36.89 3.75 -19.94
CA ARG A 641 -36.57 3.13 -21.24
C ARG A 641 -36.35 1.63 -21.15
N HIS A 642 -35.53 1.18 -20.20
CA HIS A 642 -35.10 -0.22 -20.13
C HIS A 642 -35.94 -1.08 -19.19
N ARG A 643 -36.60 -0.46 -18.19
CA ARG A 643 -37.52 -1.10 -17.23
C ARG A 643 -37.00 -2.39 -16.58
N THR A 644 -35.69 -2.50 -16.36
CA THR A 644 -35.10 -3.68 -15.73
C THR A 644 -35.19 -3.61 -14.21
N THR A 645 -35.35 -4.76 -13.56
CA THR A 645 -35.40 -4.86 -12.08
C THR A 645 -34.12 -4.31 -11.45
N ALA A 646 -32.96 -4.59 -12.03
CA ALA A 646 -31.68 -4.06 -11.57
C ALA A 646 -31.63 -2.52 -11.53
N LEU A 647 -32.12 -1.85 -12.59
CA LEU A 647 -32.17 -0.39 -12.65
C LEU A 647 -33.15 0.20 -11.63
N VAL A 648 -34.33 -0.43 -11.46
CA VAL A 648 -35.30 -0.02 -10.45
C VAL A 648 -34.70 -0.18 -9.05
N THR A 649 -34.05 -1.31 -8.74
CA THR A 649 -33.40 -1.53 -7.44
C THR A 649 -32.27 -0.54 -7.18
N ALA A 650 -31.47 -0.18 -8.20
CA ALA A 650 -30.41 0.80 -8.07
C ALA A 650 -30.99 2.20 -7.76
N LEU A 651 -32.07 2.59 -8.44
CA LEU A 651 -32.77 3.84 -8.17
C LEU A 651 -33.36 3.84 -6.76
N SER A 652 -34.08 2.79 -6.36
CA SER A 652 -34.66 2.67 -5.01
C SER A 652 -33.57 2.71 -3.93
N ALA A 653 -32.46 2.01 -4.12
CA ALA A 653 -31.33 2.05 -3.19
C ALA A 653 -30.69 3.45 -3.13
N ALA A 654 -30.63 4.17 -4.26
CA ALA A 654 -30.15 5.56 -4.28
C ALA A 654 -31.05 6.51 -3.49
N LEU A 655 -32.38 6.33 -3.60
CA LEU A 655 -33.38 7.07 -2.82
C LEU A 655 -33.24 6.80 -1.32
N VAL A 656 -33.13 5.53 -0.94
CA VAL A 656 -32.95 5.13 0.47
C VAL A 656 -31.64 5.70 1.02
N ALA A 657 -30.54 5.62 0.28
CA ALA A 657 -29.27 6.20 0.70
C ALA A 657 -29.34 7.73 0.89
N ALA A 658 -30.01 8.45 -0.02
CA ALA A 658 -30.22 9.90 0.11
C ALA A 658 -31.13 10.24 1.29
N LEU A 659 -32.22 9.49 1.50
CA LEU A 659 -33.15 9.68 2.62
C LEU A 659 -32.45 9.43 3.96
N CYS A 660 -31.71 8.34 4.09
CA CYS A 660 -30.92 8.04 5.28
C CYS A 660 -29.85 9.11 5.54
N GLY A 661 -29.17 9.59 4.49
CA GLY A 661 -28.20 10.68 4.59
C GLY A 661 -28.83 12.01 5.04
N TRP A 662 -30.02 12.33 4.53
CA TRP A 662 -30.77 13.51 4.96
C TRP A 662 -31.31 13.39 6.39
N ALA A 663 -31.83 12.22 6.78
CA ALA A 663 -32.29 11.98 8.15
C ALA A 663 -31.11 12.06 9.14
N ALA A 664 -29.97 11.44 8.81
CA ALA A 664 -28.79 11.46 9.66
C ALA A 664 -28.19 12.87 9.82
N SER A 665 -28.35 13.77 8.85
CA SER A 665 -27.90 15.17 8.99
C SER A 665 -28.65 15.94 10.09
N HIS A 666 -29.74 15.40 10.63
CA HIS A 666 -30.45 15.98 11.79
C HIS A 666 -29.86 15.57 13.14
N VAL A 667 -28.94 14.62 13.14
CA VAL A 667 -28.32 14.13 14.36
C VAL A 667 -27.12 15.01 14.70
N GLY A 668 -27.17 15.70 15.85
CA GLY A 668 -26.04 16.46 16.39
C GLY A 668 -24.97 15.52 16.95
N VAL A 669 -23.73 15.60 16.44
CA VAL A 669 -22.62 14.66 16.71
C VAL A 669 -21.49 15.24 17.57
N GLY A 670 -21.49 16.55 17.81
CA GLY A 670 -20.49 17.22 18.64
C GLY A 670 -20.82 18.68 18.86
N LEU A 671 -19.94 19.37 19.57
CA LEU A 671 -20.01 20.81 19.82
C LEU A 671 -19.01 21.55 18.93
N ASP A 672 -19.42 22.72 18.45
CA ASP A 672 -18.58 23.68 17.75
C ASP A 672 -18.80 25.07 18.35
N GLY A 673 -17.95 25.43 19.31
CA GLY A 673 -18.22 26.58 20.19
C GLY A 673 -19.54 26.37 20.94
N ALA A 674 -20.45 27.33 20.84
CA ALA A 674 -21.79 27.26 21.43
C ALA A 674 -22.81 26.49 20.56
N LEU A 675 -22.45 26.11 19.33
CA LEU A 675 -23.35 25.45 18.39
C LEU A 675 -23.23 23.93 18.46
N VAL A 676 -24.33 23.24 18.18
CA VAL A 676 -24.33 21.79 17.98
C VAL A 676 -24.03 21.49 16.51
N ALA A 677 -22.93 20.79 16.28
CA ALA A 677 -22.56 20.35 14.94
C ALA A 677 -23.32 19.07 14.55
N SER A 678 -23.93 19.07 13.38
CA SER A 678 -24.64 17.93 12.79
C SER A 678 -23.72 16.91 12.12
N ALA A 679 -24.19 15.68 11.95
CA ALA A 679 -23.49 14.63 11.22
C ALA A 679 -23.23 15.03 9.77
N TRP A 680 -21.98 14.86 9.30
CA TRP A 680 -21.64 15.05 7.89
C TRP A 680 -21.98 13.80 7.08
N THR A 681 -22.95 13.89 6.16
CA THR A 681 -23.55 12.70 5.53
C THR A 681 -23.13 12.48 4.07
N SER A 682 -22.02 13.08 3.63
CA SER A 682 -21.50 12.91 2.28
C SER A 682 -21.20 11.46 1.86
N PRO A 683 -20.78 10.51 2.75
CA PRO A 683 -20.61 9.13 2.30
C PRO A 683 -21.93 8.48 1.86
N ALA A 684 -23.06 8.82 2.47
CA ALA A 684 -24.39 8.35 2.05
C ALA A 684 -24.80 8.96 0.70
N PHE A 685 -24.57 10.26 0.51
CA PHE A 685 -24.83 10.92 -0.77
C PHE A 685 -23.91 10.44 -1.89
N SER A 686 -22.67 10.03 -1.57
CA SER A 686 -21.75 9.42 -2.52
C SER A 686 -22.26 8.06 -3.01
N VAL A 687 -22.82 7.25 -2.11
CA VAL A 687 -23.49 5.98 -2.49
C VAL A 687 -24.70 6.26 -3.38
N SER A 688 -25.56 7.21 -2.99
CA SER A 688 -26.73 7.61 -3.78
C SER A 688 -26.34 8.09 -5.18
N PHE A 689 -25.42 9.05 -5.28
CA PHE A 689 -24.93 9.59 -6.55
C PHE A 689 -24.27 8.51 -7.41
N GLY A 690 -23.51 7.59 -6.81
CA GLY A 690 -22.88 6.48 -7.51
C GLY A 690 -23.91 5.54 -8.14
N LEU A 691 -24.97 5.19 -7.39
CA LEU A 691 -26.06 4.36 -7.90
C LEU A 691 -26.85 5.04 -9.04
N LEU A 692 -27.12 6.34 -8.92
CA LEU A 692 -27.74 7.11 -10.00
C LEU A 692 -26.83 7.18 -11.24
N LEU A 693 -25.53 7.37 -11.04
CA LEU A 693 -24.55 7.43 -12.12
C LEU A 693 -24.41 6.07 -12.83
N LEU A 694 -24.48 4.97 -12.09
CA LEU A 694 -24.54 3.61 -12.63
C LEU A 694 -25.78 3.42 -13.51
N ALA A 695 -26.95 3.85 -13.04
CA ALA A 695 -28.19 3.79 -13.82
C ALA A 695 -28.14 4.69 -15.08
N ALA A 696 -27.69 5.93 -14.93
CA ALA A 696 -27.53 6.90 -16.03
C ALA A 696 -26.56 6.39 -17.11
N SER A 697 -25.51 5.66 -16.73
CA SER A 697 -24.53 5.11 -17.67
C SER A 697 -25.13 4.13 -18.67
N GLN A 698 -26.23 3.44 -18.32
CA GLN A 698 -26.90 2.49 -19.21
C GLN A 698 -27.56 3.15 -20.42
N LEU A 699 -27.97 4.42 -20.29
CA LEU A 699 -28.54 5.20 -21.39
C LEU A 699 -27.46 5.64 -22.41
N ILE A 700 -26.22 5.81 -21.94
CA ILE A 700 -25.10 6.35 -22.72
C ILE A 700 -24.21 5.22 -23.27
N ALA A 701 -24.21 4.05 -22.65
CA ALA A 701 -23.46 2.87 -23.09
C ALA A 701 -23.83 2.47 -24.53
N PRO A 702 -22.86 2.08 -25.39
CA PRO A 702 -23.16 1.57 -26.74
C PRO A 702 -24.14 0.41 -26.65
N MET A 703 -25.38 0.68 -27.06
CA MET A 703 -26.33 -0.37 -27.34
C MET A 703 -25.83 -1.18 -28.53
N LYS A 704 -26.28 -2.43 -28.53
CA LYS A 704 -26.22 -3.34 -29.66
C LYS A 704 -26.55 -2.64 -30.97
N ASP A 705 -26.03 -3.15 -32.07
CA ASP A 705 -26.36 -2.66 -33.42
C ASP A 705 -27.87 -2.81 -33.73
N GLU A 706 -28.34 -2.29 -34.86
CA GLU A 706 -29.74 -2.39 -35.31
C GLU A 706 -30.25 -3.85 -35.31
N ASP A 707 -29.37 -4.82 -35.54
CA ASP A 707 -29.63 -6.27 -35.51
C ASP A 707 -29.51 -6.92 -34.11
N GLY A 708 -29.18 -6.15 -33.07
CA GLY A 708 -29.07 -6.66 -31.70
C GLY A 708 -27.72 -7.31 -31.34
N GLU A 709 -26.72 -7.20 -32.22
CA GLU A 709 -25.36 -7.70 -32.02
C GLU A 709 -24.47 -6.75 -31.20
N ARG A 710 -23.48 -7.29 -30.49
CA ARG A 710 -22.54 -6.47 -29.68
C ARG A 710 -21.48 -5.86 -30.59
N LEU A 711 -21.24 -4.56 -30.44
CA LEU A 711 -20.23 -3.84 -31.20
C LEU A 711 -18.83 -4.00 -30.58
N ALA A 712 -17.80 -4.03 -31.43
CA ALA A 712 -16.41 -3.91 -31.02
C ALA A 712 -16.15 -2.55 -30.34
N TRP A 713 -15.17 -2.50 -29.43
CA TRP A 713 -14.90 -1.29 -28.64
C TRP A 713 -14.53 -0.05 -29.47
N ASP A 714 -14.00 -0.26 -30.67
CA ASP A 714 -13.57 0.75 -31.65
C ASP A 714 -14.53 0.92 -32.84
N ALA A 715 -15.71 0.28 -32.79
CA ALA A 715 -16.73 0.42 -33.80
C ALA A 715 -17.10 1.89 -34.04
N SER A 716 -17.41 2.22 -35.30
CA SER A 716 -17.77 3.58 -35.67
C SER A 716 -19.11 3.96 -35.01
N VAL A 717 -19.15 5.15 -34.40
CA VAL A 717 -20.36 5.65 -33.73
C VAL A 717 -20.97 6.75 -34.59
N SER A 718 -22.30 6.89 -34.63
CA SER A 718 -22.96 7.98 -35.37
C SER A 718 -22.47 9.37 -34.93
N VAL A 719 -22.37 10.32 -35.87
CA VAL A 719 -21.87 11.69 -35.61
C VAL A 719 -22.66 12.36 -34.49
N LEU A 720 -23.99 12.22 -34.49
CA LEU A 720 -24.88 12.76 -33.46
C LEU A 720 -24.48 12.31 -32.05
N ARG A 721 -24.21 11.01 -31.89
CA ARG A 721 -23.83 10.44 -30.60
C ARG A 721 -22.42 10.84 -30.17
N ARG A 722 -21.47 10.97 -31.11
CA ARG A 722 -20.15 11.55 -30.80
C ARG A 722 -20.31 12.97 -30.29
N GLY A 723 -21.07 13.80 -31.02
CA GLY A 723 -21.37 15.18 -30.64
C GLY A 723 -22.00 15.28 -29.26
N GLY A 724 -23.00 14.45 -28.96
CA GLY A 724 -23.64 14.40 -27.65
C GLY A 724 -22.68 14.02 -26.51
N THR A 725 -21.83 13.00 -26.70
CA THR A 725 -20.83 12.64 -25.66
C THR A 725 -19.76 13.70 -25.45
N THR A 726 -19.35 14.40 -26.51
CA THR A 726 -18.39 15.51 -26.41
C THR A 726 -19.02 16.72 -25.73
N LEU A 727 -20.26 17.06 -26.07
CA LEU A 727 -21.01 18.13 -25.40
C LEU A 727 -21.16 17.85 -23.91
N LEU A 728 -21.50 16.61 -23.53
CA LEU A 728 -21.61 16.23 -22.12
C LEU A 728 -20.26 16.35 -21.39
N ALA A 729 -19.15 15.96 -22.04
CA ALA A 729 -17.81 16.16 -21.48
C ALA A 729 -17.49 17.65 -21.27
N LEU A 730 -17.84 18.51 -22.23
CA LEU A 730 -17.66 19.96 -22.12
C LEU A 730 -18.52 20.57 -21.02
N ILE A 731 -19.77 20.13 -20.86
CA ILE A 731 -20.65 20.55 -19.76
C ILE A 731 -20.03 20.18 -18.41
N LEU A 732 -19.54 18.94 -18.25
CA LEU A 732 -18.88 18.51 -17.00
C LEU A 732 -17.62 19.34 -16.70
N VAL A 733 -16.79 19.61 -17.71
CA VAL A 733 -15.61 20.49 -17.55
C VAL A 733 -16.04 21.91 -17.18
N GLY A 734 -17.09 22.44 -17.80
CA GLY A 734 -17.68 23.74 -17.48
C GLY A 734 -18.15 23.83 -16.03
N ILE A 735 -18.87 22.81 -15.54
CA ILE A 735 -19.31 22.69 -14.14
C ILE A 735 -18.11 22.72 -13.19
N GLY A 736 -17.07 21.93 -13.49
CA GLY A 736 -15.84 21.92 -12.70
C GLY A 736 -15.14 23.28 -12.68
N ALA A 737 -15.04 23.95 -13.84
CA ALA A 737 -14.47 25.29 -13.93
C ALA A 737 -15.28 26.35 -13.16
N THR A 738 -16.62 26.28 -13.21
CA THR A 738 -17.51 27.16 -12.42
C THR A 738 -17.28 26.95 -10.94
N GLN A 739 -17.16 25.71 -10.48
CA GLN A 739 -16.86 25.38 -9.07
C GLN A 739 -15.50 25.91 -8.63
N SER A 740 -14.46 25.77 -9.46
CA SER A 740 -13.15 26.37 -9.22
C SER A 740 -13.23 27.90 -9.14
N ALA A 741 -13.99 28.53 -10.03
CA ALA A 741 -14.17 29.99 -10.06
C ALA A 741 -14.91 30.50 -8.81
N VAL A 742 -15.97 29.80 -8.37
CA VAL A 742 -16.68 30.12 -7.11
C VAL A 742 -15.75 29.95 -5.91
N SER A 743 -15.00 28.85 -5.85
CA SER A 743 -14.03 28.60 -4.77
C SER A 743 -12.92 29.64 -4.75
N PHE A 744 -12.53 30.20 -5.90
CA PHE A 744 -11.56 31.28 -5.99
C PHE A 744 -12.17 32.62 -5.55
N ALA A 745 -13.38 32.96 -6.03
CA ALA A 745 -14.05 34.23 -5.75
C ALA A 745 -14.54 34.38 -4.30
N THR A 746 -14.87 33.28 -3.64
CA THR A 746 -15.33 33.27 -2.23
C THR A 746 -14.18 33.37 -1.22
N ARG A 747 -12.93 33.25 -1.68
CA ARG A 747 -11.76 33.54 -0.84
C ARG A 747 -11.73 35.04 -0.59
N GLY A 748 -11.82 35.42 0.69
CA GLY A 748 -11.37 36.75 1.08
C GLY A 748 -9.87 36.88 0.84
N ASP A 749 -9.36 38.09 0.67
CA ASP A 749 -7.92 38.29 0.68
C ASP A 749 -7.39 37.83 2.04
N ALA A 750 -6.58 36.76 2.05
CA ALA A 750 -6.02 36.18 3.25
C ALA A 750 -5.03 37.14 3.94
N SER A 751 -4.64 38.21 3.25
CA SER A 751 -3.86 39.32 3.84
C SER A 751 -4.74 40.32 4.60
N ASP A 752 -6.02 40.46 4.26
CA ASP A 752 -6.94 41.43 4.87
C ASP A 752 -7.85 40.84 5.94
N THR A 753 -8.06 39.52 5.95
CA THR A 753 -8.93 38.85 6.93
C THR A 753 -8.11 38.12 8.00
N PRO A 754 -8.33 38.38 9.31
CA PRO A 754 -7.64 37.67 10.38
C PRO A 754 -7.79 36.15 10.26
N THR A 755 -6.71 35.40 10.50
CA THR A 755 -6.71 33.93 10.32
C THR A 755 -7.75 33.24 11.21
N TYR A 756 -8.03 33.76 12.40
CA TYR A 756 -9.10 33.22 13.26
C TYR A 756 -10.49 33.43 12.64
N ALA A 757 -10.77 34.59 12.05
CA ALA A 757 -12.04 34.84 11.38
C ALA A 757 -12.23 33.90 10.17
N LEU A 758 -11.16 33.58 9.44
CA LEU A 758 -11.17 32.53 8.42
C LEU A 758 -11.45 31.14 9.01
N ALA A 759 -10.95 30.86 10.22
CA ALA A 759 -11.18 29.59 10.92
C ALA A 759 -12.63 29.36 11.36
N GLN A 760 -13.41 30.45 11.53
CA GLN A 760 -14.83 30.38 11.89
C GLN A 760 -15.77 30.22 10.69
N ARG A 761 -15.26 30.27 9.46
CA ARG A 761 -16.08 30.03 8.27
C ARG A 761 -16.49 28.56 8.20
N GLU A 762 -17.67 28.29 7.64
CA GLU A 762 -18.14 26.93 7.37
C GLU A 762 -17.25 26.21 6.33
N THR A 763 -16.53 26.96 5.49
CA THR A 763 -15.65 26.44 4.44
C THR A 763 -14.18 26.74 4.71
N VAL A 764 -13.33 25.91 4.13
CA VAL A 764 -11.88 26.00 4.26
C VAL A 764 -11.34 27.11 3.37
N SER A 765 -10.42 27.89 3.92
CA SER A 765 -9.66 28.92 3.23
C SER A 765 -8.15 28.67 3.34
N PRO A 766 -7.36 29.01 2.31
CA PRO A 766 -5.90 29.07 2.43
C PRO A 766 -5.45 30.04 3.52
N VAL A 767 -4.33 29.72 4.18
CA VAL A 767 -3.79 30.51 5.30
C VAL A 767 -2.47 31.15 4.90
N ALA A 768 -2.25 32.41 5.30
CA ALA A 768 -0.96 33.09 5.16
C ALA A 768 -0.10 33.02 6.45
N THR A 769 -0.73 33.06 7.63
CA THR A 769 -0.04 33.07 8.94
C THR A 769 -0.64 32.08 9.93
N PRO A 770 0.14 31.52 10.89
CA PRO A 770 -0.40 30.63 11.91
C PRO A 770 -1.52 31.27 12.75
N ILE A 771 -2.46 30.44 13.26
CA ILE A 771 -3.58 30.90 14.11
C ILE A 771 -3.08 31.25 15.51
N ILE A 772 -2.07 30.55 16.02
CA ILE A 772 -1.50 30.87 17.33
C ILE A 772 -0.31 31.84 17.21
N SER A 773 -0.13 32.68 18.23
CA SER A 773 1.02 33.58 18.32
C SER A 773 2.33 32.80 18.50
N ALA A 774 3.46 33.44 18.15
CA ALA A 774 4.78 32.84 18.35
C ALA A 774 5.04 32.46 19.81
N VAL A 775 4.52 33.26 20.77
CA VAL A 775 4.62 33.00 22.21
C VAL A 775 3.86 31.74 22.61
N GLY A 776 2.59 31.60 22.21
CA GLY A 776 1.82 30.38 22.49
C GLY A 776 2.44 29.15 21.80
N SER A 777 2.95 29.33 20.59
CA SER A 777 3.64 28.29 19.84
C SER A 777 4.96 27.86 20.50
N GLN A 778 5.68 28.78 21.15
CA GLN A 778 6.89 28.46 21.91
C GLN A 778 6.56 27.74 23.21
N ALA A 779 5.48 28.12 23.89
CA ALA A 779 5.00 27.44 25.11
C ALA A 779 4.63 25.98 24.82
N GLN A 780 3.86 25.72 23.76
CA GLN A 780 3.46 24.37 23.34
C GLN A 780 4.65 23.47 22.97
N ARG A 781 5.72 24.04 22.40
CA ARG A 781 6.94 23.29 22.03
C ARG A 781 7.96 23.18 23.18
N SER A 782 7.73 23.86 24.30
CA SER A 782 8.61 23.78 25.46
C SER A 782 8.42 22.48 26.22
N SER A 783 9.38 22.14 27.10
CA SER A 783 9.29 20.99 28.01
C SER A 783 8.03 21.00 28.89
N ARG A 784 7.43 22.18 29.12
CA ARG A 784 6.21 22.35 29.91
C ARG A 784 4.94 21.92 29.17
N ALA A 785 4.99 21.80 27.84
CA ALA A 785 3.86 21.48 26.96
C ALA A 785 2.61 22.37 27.15
N GLY A 786 2.83 23.66 27.46
CA GLY A 786 1.77 24.58 27.88
C GLY A 786 0.65 24.78 26.86
N ARG A 787 -0.59 24.89 27.35
CA ARG A 787 -1.81 25.00 26.54
C ARG A 787 -2.16 26.45 26.24
N VAL A 788 -2.89 26.63 25.13
CA VAL A 788 -3.50 27.90 24.78
C VAL A 788 -5.00 27.82 25.10
N LEU A 789 -5.49 28.67 25.99
CA LEU A 789 -6.92 28.85 26.24
C LEU A 789 -7.45 29.92 25.27
N VAL A 790 -8.38 29.54 24.42
CA VAL A 790 -9.09 30.46 23.54
C VAL A 790 -10.41 30.84 24.17
N LEU A 791 -10.62 32.14 24.35
CA LEU A 791 -11.85 32.71 24.89
C LEU A 791 -12.60 33.47 23.81
N ASP A 792 -13.88 33.12 23.64
CA ASP A 792 -14.82 33.73 22.69
C ASP A 792 -16.20 33.89 23.36
N GLY A 793 -17.16 34.49 22.66
CA GLY A 793 -18.48 34.81 23.18
C GLY A 793 -18.59 36.24 23.68
N ASP A 794 -19.73 36.55 24.28
CA ASP A 794 -20.03 37.86 24.82
C ASP A 794 -20.45 37.78 26.30
N PRO A 795 -19.56 38.15 27.23
CA PRO A 795 -19.86 38.09 28.65
C PRO A 795 -20.97 39.07 29.07
N THR A 796 -21.22 40.14 28.30
CA THR A 796 -22.32 41.07 28.57
C THR A 796 -23.69 40.42 28.35
N ASN A 797 -23.72 39.41 27.47
CA ASN A 797 -24.88 38.55 27.22
C ASN A 797 -24.82 37.24 28.04
N GLY A 798 -23.92 37.14 29.03
CA GLY A 798 -23.76 35.97 29.89
C GLY A 798 -23.14 34.75 29.20
N THR A 799 -22.48 34.92 28.05
CA THR A 799 -21.91 33.81 27.28
C THR A 799 -20.38 33.88 27.25
N VAL A 800 -19.71 32.79 27.62
CA VAL A 800 -18.26 32.65 27.48
C VAL A 800 -17.97 31.24 26.96
N ASN A 801 -17.29 31.16 25.82
CA ASN A 801 -16.81 29.92 25.24
C ASN A 801 -15.32 29.78 25.54
N ALA A 802 -14.95 28.64 26.13
CA ALA A 802 -13.58 28.31 26.48
C ALA A 802 -13.14 27.05 25.72
N ALA A 803 -12.00 27.12 25.01
CA ALA A 803 -11.42 25.97 24.32
C ALA A 803 -9.91 25.88 24.60
N LEU A 804 -9.44 24.69 24.97
CA LEU A 804 -8.01 24.41 25.15
C LEU A 804 -7.39 23.86 23.86
N TRP A 805 -6.33 24.49 23.38
CA TRP A 805 -5.57 24.07 22.20
C TRP A 805 -4.14 23.66 22.58
N ARG A 806 -3.69 22.53 22.03
CA ARG A 806 -2.34 21.97 22.22
C ARG A 806 -1.48 22.03 20.94
N GLY A 807 -2.02 22.61 19.87
CA GLY A 807 -1.33 22.87 18.62
C GLY A 807 -1.76 24.19 18.00
N ASN A 808 -1.51 24.34 16.70
CA ASN A 808 -1.93 25.51 15.93
C ASN A 808 -3.43 25.40 15.58
N GLY A 809 -4.30 25.67 16.55
CA GLY A 809 -5.74 25.47 16.45
C GLY A 809 -6.18 24.08 16.93
N ARG A 810 -7.41 23.70 16.56
CA ARG A 810 -7.94 22.35 16.80
C ARG A 810 -7.08 21.30 16.08
N SER A 811 -6.75 20.20 16.75
CA SER A 811 -5.96 19.09 16.20
C SER A 811 -6.79 17.84 15.98
N LEU A 812 -6.40 17.03 15.00
CA LEU A 812 -6.96 15.69 14.77
C LEU A 812 -6.81 14.79 16.01
N THR A 813 -5.78 15.04 16.82
CA THR A 813 -5.50 14.27 18.04
C THR A 813 -6.36 14.68 19.23
N ASP A 814 -7.10 15.79 19.16
CA ASP A 814 -7.80 16.33 20.33
C ASP A 814 -9.10 15.58 20.64
N ALA A 815 -9.70 14.88 19.67
CA ALA A 815 -10.96 14.19 19.90
C ALA A 815 -11.15 13.00 18.97
N SER A 816 -11.92 12.01 19.43
CA SER A 816 -12.47 10.94 18.60
C SER A 816 -13.99 11.09 18.48
N PRO A 817 -14.66 10.40 17.53
CA PRO A 817 -16.12 10.48 17.40
C PRO A 817 -16.85 10.11 18.69
N ALA A 818 -16.34 9.11 19.42
CA ALA A 818 -16.91 8.66 20.69
C ALA A 818 -16.79 9.73 21.78
N VAL A 819 -15.61 10.37 21.93
CA VAL A 819 -15.40 11.44 22.91
C VAL A 819 -16.25 12.68 22.60
N ARG A 820 -16.40 13.04 21.32
CA ARG A 820 -17.28 14.17 20.94
C ARG A 820 -18.76 13.88 21.25
N ALA A 821 -19.22 12.67 20.98
CA ALA A 821 -20.58 12.26 21.29
C ALA A 821 -20.84 12.27 22.81
N LEU A 822 -19.87 11.81 23.61
CA LEU A 822 -19.90 11.88 25.07
C LEU A 822 -19.96 13.32 25.57
N ALA A 823 -19.06 14.19 25.10
CA ALA A 823 -19.04 15.60 25.48
C ALA A 823 -20.36 16.30 25.15
N LEU A 824 -20.95 16.02 23.98
CA LEU A 824 -22.28 16.52 23.63
C LEU A 824 -23.38 15.97 24.55
N SER A 825 -23.32 14.68 24.91
CA SER A 825 -24.28 14.08 25.82
C SER A 825 -24.24 14.69 27.22
N HIS A 826 -23.04 14.95 27.75
CA HIS A 826 -22.84 15.60 29.04
C HIS A 826 -23.28 17.06 28.99
N ALA A 827 -22.98 17.79 27.91
CA ALA A 827 -23.45 19.16 27.74
C ALA A 827 -24.98 19.26 27.70
N ARG A 828 -25.65 18.31 27.02
CA ARG A 828 -27.12 18.23 27.00
C ARG A 828 -27.69 17.89 28.37
N ALA A 829 -27.10 16.96 29.09
CA ALA A 829 -27.51 16.63 30.45
C ALA A 829 -27.36 17.84 31.38
N GLY A 830 -26.20 18.51 31.34
CA GLY A 830 -25.94 19.69 32.15
C GLY A 830 -26.82 20.88 31.82
N ALA A 831 -27.22 21.05 30.55
CA ALA A 831 -28.21 22.05 30.17
C ALA A 831 -29.61 21.78 30.78
N ILE A 832 -29.94 20.52 31.07
CA ILE A 832 -31.21 20.12 31.70
C ILE A 832 -31.13 20.24 33.23
N THR A 833 -30.03 19.80 33.84
CA THR A 833 -29.85 19.78 35.29
C THR A 833 -29.36 21.11 35.88
N GLY A 834 -28.75 21.96 35.05
CA GLY A 834 -28.05 23.17 35.49
C GLY A 834 -26.67 22.92 36.10
N THR A 835 -26.17 21.68 36.04
CA THR A 835 -24.89 21.27 36.64
C THR A 835 -23.99 20.58 35.62
N LEU A 836 -22.69 20.83 35.67
CA LEU A 836 -21.70 20.14 34.86
C LEU A 836 -21.16 18.93 35.64
N ASP A 837 -21.48 17.72 35.18
CA ASP A 837 -21.13 16.48 35.90
C ASP A 837 -19.65 16.09 35.79
N ASP A 838 -18.93 16.56 34.77
CA ASP A 838 -17.48 16.31 34.61
C ASP A 838 -16.68 17.36 35.41
N PRO A 839 -15.95 16.97 36.48
CA PRO A 839 -15.30 17.92 37.38
C PRO A 839 -14.25 18.79 36.69
N ALA A 840 -13.47 18.24 35.75
CA ALA A 840 -12.47 19.00 34.99
C ALA A 840 -13.13 20.08 34.11
N THR A 841 -14.19 19.72 33.38
CA THR A 841 -14.95 20.68 32.56
C THR A 841 -15.65 21.72 33.43
N ALA A 842 -16.22 21.32 34.56
CA ALA A 842 -16.85 22.23 35.52
C ALA A 842 -15.85 23.26 36.07
N SER A 843 -14.69 22.80 36.53
CA SER A 843 -13.58 23.64 37.01
C SER A 843 -13.13 24.64 35.94
N LEU A 844 -12.84 24.17 34.73
CA LEU A 844 -12.37 25.05 33.64
C LEU A 844 -13.45 26.05 33.20
N ALA A 845 -14.70 25.62 33.06
CA ALA A 845 -15.80 26.50 32.65
C ALA A 845 -16.06 27.58 33.70
N GLN A 846 -16.06 27.22 34.98
CA GLN A 846 -16.21 28.16 36.08
C GLN A 846 -15.03 29.13 36.14
N ALA A 847 -13.79 28.65 35.99
CA ALA A 847 -12.61 29.51 35.97
C ALA A 847 -12.63 30.48 34.77
N ALA A 848 -12.96 30.02 33.57
CA ALA A 848 -13.05 30.87 32.38
C ALA A 848 -14.13 31.94 32.49
N TYR A 849 -15.30 31.60 33.05
CA TYR A 849 -16.37 32.56 33.27
C TYR A 849 -16.01 33.59 34.36
N THR A 850 -15.49 33.11 35.51
CA THR A 850 -15.09 33.96 36.64
C THR A 850 -13.98 34.92 36.23
N LEU A 851 -13.00 34.46 35.45
CA LEU A 851 -11.90 35.30 34.97
C LEU A 851 -12.38 36.55 34.21
N VAL A 852 -13.44 36.40 33.43
CA VAL A 852 -13.96 37.49 32.59
C VAL A 852 -14.87 38.42 33.40
N VAL A 853 -15.70 37.84 34.27
CA VAL A 853 -16.73 38.58 35.02
C VAL A 853 -16.18 39.21 36.30
N TYR A 854 -15.46 38.43 37.11
CA TYR A 854 -14.89 38.82 38.40
C TYR A 854 -13.49 38.20 38.58
N PRO A 855 -12.46 38.76 37.94
CA PRO A 855 -11.12 38.19 38.00
C PRO A 855 -10.55 38.27 39.42
N ASP A 856 -10.03 37.14 39.91
CA ASP A 856 -9.26 37.03 41.15
C ASP A 856 -8.01 36.17 40.96
N ASP A 857 -7.06 36.26 41.90
CA ASP A 857 -5.78 35.54 41.83
C ASP A 857 -5.99 34.01 41.90
N ALA A 858 -7.03 33.56 42.62
CA ALA A 858 -7.39 32.16 42.74
C ALA A 858 -7.82 31.55 41.40
N THR A 859 -8.60 32.29 40.60
CA THR A 859 -9.04 31.87 39.26
C THR A 859 -7.86 31.70 38.31
N VAL A 860 -6.87 32.62 38.38
CA VAL A 860 -5.66 32.52 37.55
C VAL A 860 -4.79 31.33 37.97
N ALA A 861 -4.74 31.01 39.27
CA ALA A 861 -4.10 29.80 39.77
C ALA A 861 -4.81 28.52 39.28
N THR A 862 -6.15 28.50 39.28
CA THR A 862 -6.93 27.38 38.72
C THR A 862 -6.65 27.18 37.23
N LEU A 863 -6.54 28.26 36.44
CA LEU A 863 -6.15 28.15 35.04
C LEU A 863 -4.73 27.61 34.85
N ALA A 864 -3.79 27.99 35.72
CA ALA A 864 -2.45 27.40 35.72
C ALA A 864 -2.47 25.90 36.09
N ALA A 865 -3.40 25.46 36.97
CA ALA A 865 -3.59 24.04 37.29
C ALA A 865 -4.10 23.23 36.08
N HIS A 866 -4.87 23.85 35.20
CA HIS A 866 -5.26 23.32 33.88
C HIS A 866 -4.15 23.40 32.81
N ASP A 867 -2.92 23.79 33.19
CA ASP A 867 -1.77 23.96 32.30
C ASP A 867 -2.03 25.00 31.18
N VAL A 868 -2.86 26.00 31.46
CA VAL A 868 -3.05 27.15 30.58
C VAL A 868 -1.84 28.07 30.71
N ASP A 869 -0.95 28.09 29.73
CA ASP A 869 0.20 29.01 29.71
C ASP A 869 -0.17 30.36 29.07
N THR A 870 -1.01 30.33 28.04
CA THR A 870 -1.35 31.49 27.22
C THR A 870 -2.87 31.57 27.01
N ILE A 871 -3.44 32.77 27.12
CA ILE A 871 -4.85 33.05 26.78
C ILE A 871 -4.88 33.86 25.49
N LEU A 872 -5.72 33.45 24.54
CA LEU A 872 -5.97 34.13 23.27
C LEU A 872 -7.43 34.60 23.23
N VAL A 873 -7.64 35.92 23.12
CA VAL A 873 -8.93 36.51 22.73
C VAL A 873 -8.86 36.87 21.25
N PRO A 874 -9.55 36.13 20.38
CA PRO A 874 -9.39 36.29 18.95
C PRO A 874 -9.97 37.59 18.39
N TYR A 875 -9.40 38.08 17.28
CA TYR A 875 -10.02 39.16 16.51
C TYR A 875 -11.29 38.65 15.83
N GLY A 876 -12.41 39.34 16.10
CA GLY A 876 -13.73 38.95 15.63
C GLY A 876 -14.60 38.22 16.66
N ALA A 877 -14.08 37.95 17.87
CA ALA A 877 -14.91 37.47 18.97
C ALA A 877 -15.99 38.52 19.32
N SER A 878 -17.25 38.08 19.52
CA SER A 878 -18.41 38.98 19.67
C SER A 878 -18.29 39.95 20.84
N GLY A 879 -17.66 39.51 21.95
CA GLY A 879 -17.37 40.32 23.13
C GLY A 879 -15.89 40.60 23.34
N ALA A 880 -15.06 40.65 22.28
CA ALA A 880 -13.60 40.76 22.38
C ALA A 880 -13.13 41.91 23.32
N GLN A 881 -13.80 43.07 23.29
CA GLN A 881 -13.46 44.20 24.15
C GLN A 881 -13.77 43.92 25.63
N ALA A 882 -14.93 43.34 25.92
CA ALA A 882 -15.33 42.99 27.28
C ALA A 882 -14.44 41.87 27.86
N LEU A 883 -14.11 40.87 27.04
CA LEU A 883 -13.14 39.82 27.36
C LEU A 883 -11.77 40.42 27.68
N ALA A 884 -11.25 41.29 26.82
CA ALA A 884 -9.95 41.94 27.03
C ALA A 884 -9.94 42.81 28.29
N PHE A 885 -11.02 43.54 28.57
CA PHE A 885 -11.14 44.37 29.77
C PHE A 885 -11.20 43.55 31.06
N GLY A 886 -11.86 42.38 31.04
CA GLY A 886 -11.81 41.41 32.14
C GLY A 886 -10.39 40.94 32.40
N LEU A 887 -9.70 40.48 31.35
CA LEU A 887 -8.34 39.94 31.43
C LEU A 887 -7.31 40.98 31.87
N ASP A 888 -7.41 42.23 31.42
CA ASP A 888 -6.48 43.31 31.80
C ASP A 888 -6.57 43.68 33.29
N ARG A 889 -7.66 43.30 34.00
CA ARG A 889 -7.85 43.53 35.44
C ARG A 889 -7.37 42.38 36.32
N ALA A 890 -7.08 41.21 35.75
CA ALA A 890 -6.73 40.02 36.51
C ALA A 890 -5.27 40.05 37.00
N GLY A 891 -5.08 39.92 38.31
CA GLY A 891 -3.77 39.70 38.91
C GLY A 891 -3.16 38.37 38.43
N GLY A 892 -1.86 38.37 38.11
CA GLY A 892 -1.18 37.17 37.59
C GLY A 892 -1.35 36.92 36.08
N LEU A 893 -2.01 37.80 35.32
CA LEU A 893 -1.96 37.80 33.85
C LEU A 893 -1.01 38.88 33.33
N GLU A 894 -0.15 38.50 32.39
CA GLU A 894 0.76 39.42 31.69
C GLU A 894 0.29 39.62 30.25
N LYS A 895 -0.12 40.84 29.89
CA LYS A 895 -0.48 41.16 28.50
C LYS A 895 0.75 41.11 27.60
N VAL A 896 0.76 40.20 26.63
CA VAL A 896 1.85 40.05 25.66
C VAL A 896 1.73 41.08 24.54
N GLY A 897 0.51 41.31 24.07
CA GLY A 897 0.22 42.28 23.01
C GLY A 897 -0.80 41.78 21.99
N THR A 898 -0.92 42.54 20.90
CA THR A 898 -1.76 42.24 19.75
C THR A 898 -1.02 41.41 18.71
N THR A 899 -1.70 40.45 18.10
CA THR A 899 -1.15 39.55 17.08
C THR A 899 -2.16 39.40 15.94
N ASN A 900 -1.77 38.88 14.78
CA ASN A 900 -2.69 38.73 13.62
C ASN A 900 -3.95 37.91 13.92
N SER A 901 -3.95 37.11 14.99
CA SER A 901 -5.06 36.26 15.38
C SER A 901 -5.91 36.82 16.52
N GLY A 902 -5.42 37.82 17.25
CA GLY A 902 -6.09 38.36 18.43
C GLY A 902 -5.12 38.93 19.47
N ILE A 903 -5.66 39.25 20.64
CA ILE A 903 -4.90 39.76 21.80
C ILE A 903 -4.48 38.57 22.66
N VAL A 904 -3.25 38.61 23.19
CA VAL A 904 -2.64 37.48 23.89
C VAL A 904 -2.17 37.89 25.30
N TRP A 905 -2.45 37.04 26.28
CA TRP A 905 -1.98 37.15 27.66
C TRP A 905 -1.22 35.88 28.07
N ARG A 906 -0.21 36.00 28.92
CA ARG A 906 0.46 34.88 29.60
C ARG A 906 -0.10 34.72 31.00
N VAL A 907 -0.26 33.47 31.42
CA VAL A 907 -0.73 33.09 32.76
C VAL A 907 0.48 32.89 33.67
N ARG A 908 0.66 33.75 34.68
CA ARG A 908 1.79 33.76 35.62
C ARG A 908 1.34 34.05 37.06
N PRO A 909 0.45 33.23 37.66
CA PRO A 909 0.03 33.43 39.05
C PRO A 909 1.25 33.34 39.97
N SER A 910 1.53 34.39 40.73
CA SER A 910 2.69 34.46 41.64
C SER A 910 4.03 34.08 40.98
N ALA A 911 4.22 34.43 39.70
CA ALA A 911 5.37 34.08 38.85
C ALA A 911 5.54 32.58 38.53
N LEU A 912 4.56 31.74 38.87
CA LEU A 912 4.52 30.32 38.50
C LEU A 912 4.41 30.18 36.97
N LYS A 913 5.15 29.24 36.42
CA LYS A 913 5.05 28.83 35.01
C LYS A 913 4.14 27.60 34.94
N PRO A 914 2.95 27.68 34.31
CA PRO A 914 2.09 26.52 34.09
C PRO A 914 2.86 25.43 33.33
N SER A 915 2.60 24.17 33.71
CA SER A 915 3.16 22.99 33.07
C SER A 915 2.19 21.82 33.17
N ARG A 916 2.21 20.97 32.13
CA ARG A 916 1.37 19.76 32.05
C ARG A 916 1.64 18.80 33.20
N VAL A 917 2.90 18.70 33.60
CA VAL A 917 3.40 17.85 34.67
C VAL A 917 4.21 18.69 35.60
N ARG A 918 3.94 18.55 36.90
CA ARG A 918 4.67 19.26 37.94
C ARG A 918 4.81 18.40 39.18
N VAL A 919 5.85 18.67 39.96
CA VAL A 919 6.01 18.10 41.30
C VAL A 919 5.87 19.20 42.32
N GLU A 920 4.91 19.03 43.21
CA GLU A 920 4.61 19.91 44.33
C GLU A 920 5.30 19.36 45.58
N SER A 921 6.35 20.05 46.01
CA SER A 921 7.06 19.69 47.24
C SER A 921 6.26 20.09 48.49
N SER A 922 6.56 19.45 49.62
CA SER A 922 5.94 19.79 50.92
C SER A 922 6.19 21.23 51.38
N GLY A 923 7.21 21.91 50.82
CA GLY A 923 7.52 23.31 51.05
C GLY A 923 6.81 24.29 50.12
N GLY A 924 5.90 23.82 49.27
CA GLY A 924 5.13 24.65 48.32
C GLY A 924 5.88 25.03 47.04
N ILE A 925 7.10 24.51 46.83
CA ILE A 925 7.84 24.72 45.58
C ILE A 925 7.29 23.76 44.52
N THR A 926 6.94 24.32 43.36
CA THR A 926 6.49 23.59 42.17
C THR A 926 7.64 23.49 41.16
N THR A 927 7.95 22.28 40.71
CA THR A 927 8.97 22.03 39.67
C THR A 927 8.32 21.42 38.44
N ASP A 928 8.56 21.97 37.25
CA ASP A 928 8.03 21.43 36.00
C ASP A 928 8.82 20.21 35.53
N VAL A 929 8.12 19.26 34.90
CA VAL A 929 8.76 18.08 34.32
C VAL A 929 8.58 18.07 32.80
N GLY A 930 9.66 17.73 32.10
CA GLY A 930 9.67 17.60 30.65
C GLY A 930 8.61 16.62 30.14
N SER A 931 7.71 17.11 29.28
CA SER A 931 6.62 16.32 28.72
C SER A 931 6.30 16.69 27.27
N SER A 932 5.72 15.73 26.56
CA SER A 932 4.99 15.95 25.31
C SER A 932 3.48 15.83 25.56
N GLN A 933 2.68 15.89 24.50
CA GLN A 933 1.23 15.71 24.62
C GLN A 933 0.79 14.34 25.16
N LEU A 934 1.60 13.28 24.94
CA LEU A 934 1.21 11.89 25.25
C LEU A 934 2.19 11.17 26.18
N ARG A 935 3.42 11.67 26.33
CA ARG A 935 4.47 11.01 27.12
C ARG A 935 5.15 12.01 28.03
N VAL A 936 5.50 11.54 29.23
CA VAL A 936 6.38 12.25 30.16
C VAL A 936 7.62 11.40 30.32
N ASP A 937 8.77 12.01 30.12
CA ASP A 937 10.07 11.34 30.14
C ASP A 937 11.14 12.40 30.41
N GLY A 938 11.67 12.41 31.64
CA GLY A 938 12.62 13.44 32.05
C GLY A 938 13.09 13.28 33.48
N ASN A 939 14.20 13.92 33.80
CA ASN A 939 14.76 13.93 35.16
C ASN A 939 14.01 14.94 36.02
N VAL A 940 13.82 14.58 37.29
CA VAL A 940 13.17 15.41 38.30
C VAL A 940 14.02 15.43 39.56
N ASP A 941 14.37 16.63 40.02
CA ASP A 941 15.25 16.85 41.18
C ASP A 941 14.49 17.16 42.48
N ALA A 942 13.18 16.91 42.50
CA ALA A 942 12.29 17.18 43.62
C ALA A 942 11.62 15.90 44.14
N SER A 943 11.03 15.95 45.34
CA SER A 943 10.14 14.93 45.90
C SER A 943 8.88 15.61 46.43
N GLY A 944 7.77 14.88 46.50
CA GLY A 944 6.46 15.40 46.89
C GLY A 944 5.33 14.76 46.10
N THR A 945 4.30 15.54 45.77
CA THR A 945 3.17 15.05 44.96
C THR A 945 3.41 15.35 43.49
N LEU A 946 3.45 14.32 42.65
CA LEU A 946 3.47 14.46 41.21
C LEU A 946 2.04 14.74 40.73
N VAL A 947 1.81 15.90 40.13
CA VAL A 947 0.51 16.30 39.58
C VAL A 947 0.58 16.37 38.06
N LEU A 948 -0.37 15.71 37.42
CA LEU A 948 -0.59 15.72 35.99
C LEU A 948 -1.89 16.49 35.72
N ALA A 949 -1.81 17.55 34.91
CA ALA A 949 -2.96 18.39 34.52
C ALA A 949 -3.89 17.68 33.51
N GLU A 950 -4.14 16.38 33.69
CA GLU A 950 -5.02 15.56 32.87
C GLU A 950 -6.06 14.89 33.79
N ARG A 951 -7.24 14.57 33.24
CA ARG A 951 -8.29 13.86 33.99
C ARG A 951 -7.73 12.60 34.65
N ALA A 952 -8.08 12.43 35.91
CA ALA A 952 -7.78 11.23 36.67
C ALA A 952 -8.41 10.00 36.04
N ASP A 953 -7.61 8.94 35.88
CA ASP A 953 -8.05 7.67 35.32
C ASP A 953 -7.14 6.55 35.82
N SER A 954 -7.72 5.39 36.11
CA SER A 954 -7.01 4.20 36.58
C SER A 954 -5.91 3.66 35.63
N GLY A 955 -5.93 4.06 34.36
CA GLY A 955 -4.95 3.68 33.35
C GLY A 955 -3.61 4.44 33.42
N TRP A 956 -3.53 5.52 34.21
CA TRP A 956 -2.28 6.26 34.40
C TRP A 956 -1.29 5.47 35.26
N ARG A 957 -0.03 5.42 34.79
CA ARG A 957 1.08 4.83 35.53
C ARG A 957 2.28 5.77 35.50
N ALA A 958 2.89 5.96 36.66
CA ALA A 958 4.11 6.73 36.81
C ALA A 958 5.20 5.86 37.47
N SER A 959 6.45 6.06 37.08
CA SER A 959 7.60 5.43 37.72
C SER A 959 8.83 6.33 37.71
N VAL A 960 9.61 6.28 38.80
CA VAL A 960 10.90 6.96 38.95
C VAL A 960 11.99 5.90 38.99
N ASP A 961 12.98 5.98 38.09
CA ASP A 961 14.07 5.01 37.94
C ASP A 961 13.59 3.54 37.85
N GLY A 962 12.40 3.33 37.28
CA GLY A 962 11.75 2.03 37.14
C GLY A 962 10.95 1.55 38.35
N VAL A 963 10.94 2.30 39.46
CA VAL A 963 10.08 2.02 40.62
C VAL A 963 8.73 2.69 40.43
N ALA A 964 7.65 1.91 40.47
CA ALA A 964 6.29 2.41 40.29
C ALA A 964 5.84 3.30 41.45
N LEU A 965 5.22 4.44 41.12
CA LEU A 965 4.63 5.36 42.08
C LEU A 965 3.19 4.94 42.43
N THR A 966 2.76 5.25 43.64
CA THR A 966 1.39 5.00 44.09
C THR A 966 0.47 6.17 43.71
N PRO A 967 -0.65 5.93 43.00
CA PRO A 967 -1.64 6.97 42.75
C PRO A 967 -2.22 7.52 44.06
N THR A 968 -2.44 8.83 44.11
CA THR A 968 -3.12 9.51 45.22
C THR A 968 -4.49 10.03 44.78
N ASP A 969 -5.27 10.58 45.70
CA ASP A 969 -6.54 11.21 45.37
C ASP A 969 -6.33 12.35 44.35
N PRO A 970 -7.25 12.54 43.40
CA PRO A 970 -7.13 13.59 42.39
C PRO A 970 -7.03 14.98 43.02
N VAL A 971 -6.04 15.76 42.60
CA VAL A 971 -5.90 17.17 43.02
C VAL A 971 -7.04 17.97 42.42
N ASP A 972 -7.62 18.87 43.23
CA ASP A 972 -8.83 19.66 42.90
C ASP A 972 -10.02 18.81 42.42
N GLY A 973 -10.05 17.52 42.79
CA GLY A 973 -11.12 16.58 42.44
C GLY A 973 -11.09 16.07 40.99
N TRP A 974 -10.08 16.42 40.18
CA TRP A 974 -10.03 16.00 38.77
C TRP A 974 -8.63 15.68 38.23
N ALA A 975 -7.56 16.32 38.71
CA ALA A 975 -6.22 16.18 38.15
C ALA A 975 -5.53 14.92 38.70
N GLN A 976 -4.97 14.08 37.81
CA GLN A 976 -4.28 12.85 38.22
C GLN A 976 -3.05 13.17 39.09
N ALA A 977 -2.91 12.48 40.23
CA ALA A 977 -1.77 12.64 41.13
C ALA A 977 -1.13 11.32 41.55
N PHE A 978 0.14 11.39 41.92
CA PHE A 978 0.94 10.28 42.46
C PHE A 978 1.82 10.75 43.62
N ASP A 979 2.05 9.88 44.60
CA ASP A 979 3.06 10.10 45.64
C ASP A 979 4.45 9.82 45.06
N MET A 980 5.36 10.80 45.18
CA MET A 980 6.69 10.75 44.60
C MET A 980 7.76 10.97 45.69
N PRO A 981 8.21 9.89 46.34
CA PRO A 981 9.07 9.99 47.53
C PRO A 981 10.53 10.33 47.23
N ALA A 982 10.98 10.19 45.97
CA ALA A 982 12.36 10.40 45.58
C ALA A 982 12.48 11.10 44.21
N ALA A 983 13.56 11.86 44.06
CA ALA A 983 14.03 12.41 42.79
C ALA A 983 14.64 11.30 41.92
N GLY A 984 14.65 11.51 40.60
CA GLY A 984 15.20 10.55 39.63
C GLY A 984 14.64 10.74 38.23
N HIS A 985 14.76 9.72 37.38
CA HIS A 985 14.23 9.75 36.02
C HIS A 985 12.74 9.35 36.02
N LEU A 986 11.86 10.34 35.82
CA LEU A 986 10.41 10.16 35.81
C LEU A 986 9.92 9.74 34.42
N THR A 987 9.08 8.70 34.42
CA THR A 987 8.31 8.26 33.26
C THR A 987 6.83 8.17 33.63
N VAL A 988 5.97 8.84 32.85
CA VAL A 988 4.50 8.73 33.01
C VAL A 988 3.90 8.30 31.69
N THR A 989 3.09 7.25 31.73
CA THR A 989 2.44 6.66 30.56
C THR A 989 1.01 6.28 30.88
N TYR A 990 0.14 6.38 29.88
CA TYR A 990 -1.21 5.83 29.95
C TYR A 990 -1.21 4.43 29.35
N SER A 991 -1.69 3.44 30.10
CA SER A 991 -1.72 2.04 29.65
C SER A 991 -3.03 1.36 30.05
N ALA A 992 -3.68 0.72 29.07
CA ALA A 992 -4.86 -0.11 29.27
C ALA A 992 -4.61 -1.53 28.73
N TRP A 993 -5.24 -2.52 29.35
CA TRP A 993 -5.02 -3.94 29.07
C TRP A 993 -5.27 -4.33 27.60
N TRP A 994 -6.18 -3.64 26.92
CA TRP A 994 -6.59 -3.92 25.54
C TRP A 994 -5.65 -3.33 24.48
N ILE A 995 -4.77 -2.38 24.83
CA ILE A 995 -3.95 -1.64 23.85
C ILE A 995 -2.96 -2.56 23.13
N ILE A 996 -2.23 -3.40 23.88
CA ILE A 996 -1.23 -4.31 23.31
C ILE A 996 -1.86 -5.35 22.37
N PRO A 997 -2.89 -6.13 22.78
CA PRO A 997 -3.50 -7.12 21.88
C PRO A 997 -4.13 -6.47 20.65
N TRP A 998 -4.73 -5.28 20.80
CA TRP A 998 -5.26 -4.51 19.67
C TRP A 998 -4.15 -4.12 18.68
N ARG A 999 -3.03 -3.54 19.15
CA ARG A 999 -1.88 -3.17 18.30
C ARG A 999 -1.32 -4.37 17.53
N VAL A 1000 -1.17 -5.52 18.20
CA VAL A 1000 -0.70 -6.76 17.57
C VAL A 1000 -1.68 -7.25 16.50
N GLY A 1001 -2.97 -7.32 16.84
CA GLY A 1001 -4.02 -7.73 15.91
C GLY A 1001 -4.13 -6.82 14.69
N ALA A 1002 -4.10 -5.50 14.91
CA ALA A 1002 -4.12 -4.49 13.85
C ALA A 1002 -2.87 -4.60 12.96
N GLY A 1003 -1.68 -4.74 13.55
CA GLY A 1003 -0.43 -4.90 12.82
C GLY A 1003 -0.43 -6.12 11.90
N ILE A 1004 -0.87 -7.28 12.41
CA ILE A 1004 -1.00 -8.51 11.60
C ILE A 1004 -1.97 -8.29 10.44
N CYS A 1005 -3.17 -7.75 10.72
CA CYS A 1005 -4.20 -7.53 9.70
C CYS A 1005 -3.73 -6.56 8.60
N LEU A 1006 -3.10 -5.45 8.98
CA LEU A 1006 -2.60 -4.44 8.05
C LEU A 1006 -1.50 -5.03 7.13
N VAL A 1007 -0.58 -5.83 7.66
CA VAL A 1007 0.45 -6.51 6.87
C VAL A 1007 -0.18 -7.49 5.87
N VAL A 1008 -1.16 -8.28 6.30
CA VAL A 1008 -1.85 -9.26 5.44
C VAL A 1008 -2.59 -8.57 4.29
N VAL A 1009 -3.30 -7.48 4.56
CA VAL A 1009 -4.01 -6.71 3.53
C VAL A 1009 -3.05 -6.06 2.55
N ALA A 1010 -1.99 -5.40 3.04
CA ALA A 1010 -0.99 -4.77 2.20
C ALA A 1010 -0.30 -5.79 1.28
N ALA A 1011 0.09 -6.95 1.82
CA ALA A 1011 0.69 -8.03 1.05
C ALA A 1011 -0.27 -8.58 -0.02
N SER A 1012 -1.55 -8.72 0.34
CA SER A 1012 -2.60 -9.18 -0.57
C SER A 1012 -2.87 -8.17 -1.69
N ALA A 1013 -2.85 -6.86 -1.39
CA ALA A 1013 -2.99 -5.80 -2.38
C ALA A 1013 -1.81 -5.78 -3.38
N LEU A 1014 -0.58 -6.06 -2.92
CA LEU A 1014 0.62 -6.10 -3.76
C LEU A 1014 0.75 -7.36 -4.64
N SER A 1015 0.04 -8.45 -4.32
CA SER A 1015 0.10 -9.72 -5.06
C SER A 1015 -0.33 -9.64 -6.54
N VAL A 1016 -0.95 -8.52 -6.94
CA VAL A 1016 -1.39 -8.19 -8.31
C VAL A 1016 -0.28 -8.31 -9.37
N TRP A 1017 0.98 -8.15 -8.97
CA TRP A 1017 2.10 -8.02 -9.90
C TRP A 1017 2.70 -9.34 -10.42
N ARG A 1018 2.23 -10.53 -9.97
CA ARG A 1018 2.92 -11.82 -10.29
C ARG A 1018 2.06 -12.99 -10.77
N LYS A 1019 0.78 -12.81 -11.09
CA LYS A 1019 0.02 -13.83 -11.86
C LYS A 1019 0.26 -13.67 -13.37
N ARG A 1020 1.52 -13.70 -13.78
CA ARG A 1020 1.95 -14.06 -15.12
C ARG A 1020 2.90 -15.21 -14.93
#